data_AF-A0A9P9P715-F1
#
_entry.id   AF-A0A9P9P715-F1
#
_cell.length_a   1.000
_cell.length_b   1.000
_cell.length_c   1.000
_cell.angle_alpha   90.00
_cell.angle_beta   90.00
_cell.angle_gamma   90.00
#
_symmetry.space_group_name_H-M   'P 1'
#
loop_
_entity.id
_entity.type
_entity.pdbx_description
1 polymer ?
#
loop_
_entity_poly.entity_id
_entity_poly.type
_entity_poly.pdbx_seq_one_letter_code
_entity_poly.pdbx_strand_id
1 'polypeptide(L)'
;QVRRIDGQLDRLQLSTTRTGGSFSTLTAEEAHDPAKTARIAHLQSLIKSLSTTASSKSSLVPAGRILETLQRAGISRSCSTCNQWLAQGEENVHDDDDDDGARLDTSYEHELEWLLLSKATTQAYGQVLNTILDQTIPLEDDIWYWDDILSTYRFAGLYSIQTSPIRLWNWSQEIYHDVRSRGGQLADGWSQFYGLVKDAVQERSVANIQRRVVSPLALVRNEGRKKRAALRKIRLVNANALGVLLGEGLGNESIYDDGTHSPGLFSTSANRHRWKSTVSKSIALMDAVIQSVNDAELSIDKFDDSVASITQDDQYYLLHETSGARTATTLKPGDVAARLRSLLEQALPSYTANFNAVAKENGRPSRLIRYWLPATLVLISSTTILRIFVNRREEILTWVREFGQTVIDFWQNWVVEPGKKVIGTIRHDEDSEVSILSKRSLETDRASLERMVVDFAIKNPEGPALNETQIADIRAKVREGDLTPVLRSYEKDIQSPVKGAIVGNLASALLIQVQKTKVDVEVAMSGIDSILKSQELLFGFIGLTPGVLVSVGVYRWLRGVFSSRKGVQQWARQGRMLLILRNIDRILTGATPTEFGEMSYRDHGLLLCEVHLLRQAASGILPRRIFHDFLVEVDELVDVRSGLERQQKVVERIRWAYSKWFT
;
A
#
# COMPACT_ATOMS: atom_id res chain seq x y z
N GLN A 1 -21.04 8.96 5.77
CA GLN A 1 -22.03 9.71 6.57
C GLN A 1 -21.95 11.23 6.41
N VAL A 2 -20.83 11.90 6.70
CA VAL A 2 -20.70 13.38 6.53
C VAL A 2 -21.20 13.89 5.17
N ARG A 3 -20.82 13.23 4.06
CA ARG A 3 -21.33 13.55 2.71
C ARG A 3 -22.84 13.37 2.54
N ARG A 4 -23.43 12.39 3.21
CA ARG A 4 -24.87 12.11 3.14
C ARG A 4 -25.65 13.20 3.89
N ILE A 5 -25.17 13.58 5.07
CA ILE A 5 -25.75 14.65 5.90
C ILE A 5 -25.60 16.01 5.19
N ASP A 6 -24.42 16.31 4.64
CA ASP A 6 -24.18 17.52 3.85
C ASP A 6 -25.09 17.60 2.62
N GLY A 7 -25.30 16.48 1.91
CA GLY A 7 -26.25 16.42 0.79
C GLY A 7 -27.72 16.61 1.20
N GLN A 8 -28.13 16.20 2.41
CA GLN A 8 -29.45 16.51 2.96
C GLN A 8 -29.58 18.00 3.32
N LEU A 9 -28.54 18.58 3.92
CA LEU A 9 -28.47 20.02 4.21
C LEU A 9 -28.52 20.85 2.92
N ASP A 10 -27.86 20.41 1.85
CA ASP A 10 -27.94 21.05 0.52
C ASP A 10 -29.36 20.98 -0.07
N ARG A 11 -30.09 19.87 0.14
CA ARG A 11 -31.50 19.76 -0.27
C ARG A 11 -32.40 20.73 0.50
N LEU A 12 -32.16 20.92 1.79
CA LEU A 12 -32.87 21.92 2.60
C LEU A 12 -32.64 23.34 2.08
N GLN A 13 -31.44 23.67 1.61
CA GLN A 13 -31.15 24.95 0.96
C GLN A 13 -31.89 25.13 -0.36
N LEU A 14 -31.95 24.08 -1.18
CA LEU A 14 -32.65 24.10 -2.46
C LEU A 14 -34.17 24.20 -2.30
N SER A 15 -34.76 23.56 -1.27
CA SER A 15 -36.19 23.71 -0.98
C SER A 15 -36.58 25.15 -0.62
N THR A 16 -35.70 25.91 0.04
CA THR A 16 -35.91 27.34 0.34
C THR A 16 -35.93 28.23 -0.91
N THR A 17 -35.35 27.77 -2.03
CA THR A 17 -35.24 28.56 -3.27
C THR A 17 -36.36 28.31 -4.28
N ARG A 18 -37.24 27.31 -4.07
CA ARG A 18 -38.39 27.06 -4.96
C ARG A 18 -39.53 28.03 -4.65
N THR A 19 -39.86 28.87 -5.64
CA THR A 19 -41.01 29.77 -5.61
C THR A 19 -42.32 28.97 -5.54
N GLY A 20 -43.04 29.07 -4.41
CA GLY A 20 -44.40 28.55 -4.25
C GLY A 20 -44.66 27.58 -3.10
N GLY A 21 -43.65 27.21 -2.30
CA GLY A 21 -43.85 26.49 -1.03
C GLY A 21 -43.46 27.38 0.15
N SER A 22 -44.34 27.54 1.14
CA SER A 22 -44.13 28.41 2.32
C SER A 22 -42.98 27.98 3.23
N PHE A 23 -41.74 28.31 2.84
CA PHE A 23 -40.54 28.23 3.66
C PHE A 23 -39.67 29.46 3.40
N SER A 24 -39.92 30.54 4.16
CA SER A 24 -39.15 31.80 4.28
C SER A 24 -38.40 32.21 3.00
N THR A 25 -39.16 32.67 2.01
CA THR A 25 -38.62 33.33 0.81
C THR A 25 -38.10 34.71 1.20
N LEU A 26 -36.94 35.11 0.64
CA LEU A 26 -36.44 36.50 0.70
C LEU A 26 -37.61 37.47 0.51
N THR A 27 -37.96 38.21 1.57
CA THR A 27 -39.07 39.15 1.47
C THR A 27 -38.68 40.31 0.55
N ALA A 28 -39.66 40.93 -0.12
CA ALA A 28 -39.37 42.07 -0.99
C ALA A 28 -38.65 43.21 -0.23
N GLU A 29 -38.93 43.35 1.08
CA GLU A 29 -38.25 44.29 1.98
C GLU A 29 -36.79 43.91 2.28
N GLU A 30 -36.50 42.62 2.50
CA GLU A 30 -35.13 42.13 2.70
C GLU A 30 -34.27 42.25 1.41
N ALA A 31 -34.91 42.13 0.24
CA ALA A 31 -34.25 42.26 -1.05
C ALA A 31 -33.88 43.72 -1.43
N HIS A 32 -34.51 44.73 -0.82
CA HIS A 32 -34.25 46.15 -1.11
C HIS A 32 -33.15 46.78 -0.22
N ASP A 33 -32.68 46.06 0.82
CA ASP A 33 -31.58 46.53 1.67
C ASP A 33 -30.22 46.02 1.15
N PRO A 34 -29.32 46.91 0.68
CA PRO A 34 -28.02 46.52 0.13
C PRO A 34 -27.08 45.90 1.18
N ALA A 35 -27.25 46.21 2.47
CA ALA A 35 -26.43 45.62 3.53
C ALA A 35 -26.84 44.17 3.84
N LYS A 36 -28.15 43.88 3.87
CA LYS A 36 -28.70 42.53 4.06
C LYS A 36 -28.38 41.61 2.89
N THR A 37 -28.56 42.09 1.66
CA THR A 37 -28.20 41.31 0.46
C THR A 37 -26.70 40.97 0.41
N ALA A 38 -25.82 41.89 0.80
CA ALA A 38 -24.38 41.62 0.93
C ALA A 38 -24.06 40.59 2.03
N ARG A 39 -24.72 40.68 3.19
CA ARG A 39 -24.62 39.72 4.30
C ARG A 39 -25.08 38.32 3.88
N ILE A 40 -26.22 38.22 3.22
CA ILE A 40 -26.79 36.97 2.70
C ILE A 40 -25.84 36.31 1.69
N ALA A 41 -25.31 37.08 0.73
CA ALA A 41 -24.32 36.58 -0.23
C ALA A 41 -23.04 36.11 0.46
N HIS A 42 -22.59 36.83 1.50
CA HIS A 42 -21.44 36.44 2.31
C HIS A 42 -21.69 35.11 3.05
N LEU A 43 -22.84 34.94 3.73
CA LEU A 43 -23.21 33.69 4.41
C LEU A 43 -23.31 32.51 3.43
N GLN A 44 -23.94 32.70 2.27
CA GLN A 44 -24.00 31.69 1.22
C GLN A 44 -22.61 31.27 0.72
N SER A 45 -21.68 32.23 0.59
CA SER A 45 -20.29 31.93 0.22
C SER A 45 -19.57 31.08 1.29
N LEU A 46 -19.78 31.39 2.58
CA LEU A 46 -19.21 30.64 3.70
C LEU A 46 -19.78 29.23 3.79
N ILE A 47 -21.10 29.09 3.64
CA ILE A 47 -21.81 27.80 3.55
C ILE A 47 -21.23 26.94 2.41
N LYS A 48 -21.02 27.52 1.23
CA LYS A 48 -20.42 26.83 0.08
C LYS A 48 -18.98 26.40 0.38
N SER A 49 -18.24 27.18 1.15
CA SER A 49 -16.87 26.86 1.55
C SER A 49 -16.77 25.68 2.53
N LEU A 50 -17.85 25.39 3.27
CA LEU A 50 -17.97 24.29 4.23
C LEU A 50 -18.59 23.01 3.63
N SER A 51 -19.20 23.09 2.45
CA SER A 51 -19.76 21.93 1.75
C SER A 51 -18.67 20.95 1.34
N THR A 52 -18.97 19.65 1.46
CA THR A 52 -18.11 18.52 1.11
C THR A 52 -17.73 18.46 -0.38
N THR A 53 -18.46 19.18 -1.25
CA THR A 53 -18.17 19.29 -2.68
C THR A 53 -17.12 20.33 -3.03
N ALA A 54 -16.71 21.18 -2.08
CA ALA A 54 -15.77 22.28 -2.32
C ALA A 54 -14.33 21.82 -2.60
N SER A 55 -13.96 20.59 -2.23
CA SER A 55 -12.63 20.01 -2.44
C SER A 55 -12.70 18.59 -2.96
N SER A 56 -11.99 18.31 -4.06
CA SER A 56 -11.88 16.96 -4.63
C SER A 56 -10.93 16.04 -3.87
N LYS A 57 -10.08 16.59 -2.98
CA LYS A 57 -9.01 15.85 -2.29
C LYS A 57 -9.37 15.39 -0.88
N SER A 58 -10.24 16.11 -0.16
CA SER A 58 -10.64 15.78 1.21
C SER A 58 -12.12 16.09 1.43
N SER A 59 -12.87 15.13 1.97
CA SER A 59 -14.29 15.33 2.32
C SER A 59 -14.49 16.07 3.64
N LEU A 60 -13.44 16.19 4.46
CA LEU A 60 -13.46 16.87 5.76
C LEU A 60 -12.71 18.19 5.66
N VAL A 61 -13.27 19.22 6.29
CA VAL A 61 -12.66 20.54 6.44
C VAL A 61 -11.88 20.59 7.77
N PRO A 62 -10.62 21.08 7.80
CA PRO A 62 -9.84 21.17 9.04
C PRO A 62 -10.52 22.06 10.09
N ALA A 63 -10.37 21.70 11.37
CA ALA A 63 -10.97 22.42 12.50
C ALA A 63 -10.66 23.93 12.50
N GLY A 64 -9.42 24.33 12.18
CA GLY A 64 -9.04 25.75 12.11
C GLY A 64 -9.81 26.55 11.05
N ARG A 65 -10.15 25.91 9.92
CA ARG A 65 -10.97 26.55 8.87
C ARG A 65 -12.44 26.64 9.29
N ILE A 66 -12.96 25.66 10.03
CA ILE A 66 -14.31 25.73 10.62
C ILE A 66 -14.38 26.91 11.61
N LEU A 67 -13.40 27.03 12.51
CA LEU A 67 -13.31 28.13 13.46
C LEU A 67 -13.23 29.50 12.78
N GLU A 68 -12.40 29.63 11.75
CA GLU A 68 -12.29 30.85 10.95
C GLU A 68 -13.62 31.19 10.26
N THR A 69 -14.32 30.21 9.70
CA THR A 69 -15.64 30.44 9.08
C THR A 69 -16.71 30.86 10.11
N LEU A 70 -16.72 30.26 11.31
CA LEU A 70 -17.65 30.64 12.38
C LEU A 70 -17.35 32.05 12.90
N GLN A 71 -16.07 32.43 13.00
CA GLN A 71 -15.66 33.77 13.41
C GLN A 71 -16.02 34.83 12.35
N ARG A 72 -15.77 34.54 11.07
CA ARG A 72 -16.14 35.41 9.94
C ARG A 72 -17.66 35.51 9.76
N ALA A 73 -18.41 34.46 10.09
CA ALA A 73 -19.86 34.46 9.99
C ALA A 73 -20.50 35.44 10.98
N GLY A 74 -19.88 35.74 12.12
CA GLY A 74 -20.41 36.75 13.07
C GLY A 74 -21.85 36.49 13.50
N ILE A 75 -22.18 35.20 13.74
CA ILE A 75 -23.52 34.69 14.09
C ILE A 75 -24.09 35.50 15.25
N SER A 76 -25.38 35.87 15.15
CA SER A 76 -26.16 36.67 16.11
C SER A 76 -25.65 38.08 16.49
N ARG A 77 -24.39 38.43 16.24
CA ARG A 77 -23.83 39.78 16.51
C ARG A 77 -24.20 40.82 15.46
N SER A 78 -24.55 40.38 14.26
CA SER A 78 -24.76 41.23 13.08
C SER A 78 -26.14 41.09 12.45
N CYS A 79 -27.04 40.32 13.06
CA CYS A 79 -28.41 40.12 12.61
C CYS A 79 -29.37 40.99 13.45
N SER A 80 -29.84 42.10 12.88
CA SER A 80 -30.77 43.03 13.55
C SER A 80 -32.16 42.42 13.74
N THR A 81 -32.62 41.61 12.78
CA THR A 81 -33.91 40.88 12.83
C THR A 81 -33.91 39.76 13.85
N CYS A 82 -32.78 39.09 14.06
CA CYS A 82 -32.65 38.04 15.07
C CYS A 82 -32.82 38.59 16.50
N ASN A 83 -32.24 39.76 16.79
CA ASN A 83 -32.37 40.42 18.09
C ASN A 83 -33.81 40.90 18.36
N GLN A 84 -34.52 41.35 17.32
CA GLN A 84 -35.92 41.79 17.43
C GLN A 84 -36.88 40.61 17.65
N TRP A 85 -36.66 39.49 16.97
CA TRP A 85 -37.43 38.26 17.17
C TRP A 85 -37.19 37.62 18.54
N LEU A 86 -35.95 37.66 19.04
CA LEU A 86 -35.59 37.19 20.39
C LEU A 86 -36.17 38.09 21.50
N ALA A 87 -36.21 39.41 21.32
CA ALA A 87 -36.79 40.34 22.29
C ALA A 87 -38.31 40.18 22.45
N GLN A 88 -39.04 39.88 21.36
CA GLN A 88 -40.49 39.62 21.41
C GLN A 88 -40.84 38.22 21.98
N GLY A 89 -39.92 37.26 21.91
CA GLY A 89 -40.11 35.92 22.49
C GLY A 89 -40.05 35.90 24.02
N GLU A 90 -39.42 36.88 24.66
CA GLU A 90 -39.33 37.02 26.12
C GLU A 90 -40.57 37.74 26.72
N GLU A 91 -41.29 38.57 25.95
CA GLU A 91 -42.47 39.33 26.43
C GLU A 91 -43.82 38.58 26.30
N ASN A 92 -43.95 37.61 25.39
CA ASN A 92 -45.20 36.89 25.13
C ASN A 92 -45.38 35.57 25.93
N VAL A 93 -45.00 35.56 27.22
CA VAL A 93 -45.21 34.42 28.15
C VAL A 93 -46.42 34.65 29.06
N HIS A 94 -47.48 35.28 28.55
CA HIS A 94 -48.78 35.30 29.21
C HIS A 94 -49.85 34.71 28.30
N ASP A 95 -50.56 33.73 28.87
CA ASP A 95 -51.68 32.99 28.30
C ASP A 95 -52.61 33.90 27.50
N ASP A 96 -52.81 33.59 26.23
CA ASP A 96 -54.14 33.55 25.63
C ASP A 96 -54.08 32.66 24.37
N ASP A 97 -54.85 31.57 24.42
CA ASP A 97 -55.24 30.76 23.28
C ASP A 97 -56.12 31.61 22.34
N ASP A 98 -56.06 31.32 21.04
CA ASP A 98 -56.84 31.92 19.94
C ASP A 98 -56.40 33.29 19.37
N ASP A 99 -55.26 33.31 18.64
CA ASP A 99 -55.18 34.11 17.40
C ASP A 99 -54.25 33.47 16.35
N ASP A 100 -54.86 32.92 15.30
CA ASP A 100 -54.22 32.16 14.23
C ASP A 100 -53.90 33.07 13.02
N GLY A 101 -53.28 34.22 13.28
CA GLY A 101 -53.34 35.35 12.34
C GLY A 101 -52.12 36.25 12.13
N ALA A 102 -50.95 36.05 12.75
CA ALA A 102 -49.72 36.79 12.38
C ALA A 102 -48.44 36.27 13.06
N ARG A 103 -48.02 35.02 12.82
CA ARG A 103 -46.65 34.61 13.20
C ARG A 103 -45.67 35.20 12.18
N LEU A 104 -44.89 36.20 12.58
CA LEU A 104 -43.81 36.77 11.77
C LEU A 104 -42.92 35.64 11.22
N ASP A 105 -42.83 35.54 9.89
CA ASP A 105 -41.97 34.60 9.20
C ASP A 105 -40.51 34.72 9.71
N THR A 106 -39.86 33.59 10.01
CA THR A 106 -38.44 33.58 10.39
C THR A 106 -37.61 34.23 9.28
N SER A 107 -36.83 35.28 9.62
CA SER A 107 -36.01 36.02 8.66
C SER A 107 -35.05 35.08 7.91
N TYR A 108 -34.90 35.26 6.60
CA TYR A 108 -34.07 34.41 5.75
C TYR A 108 -32.61 34.36 6.24
N GLU A 109 -32.10 35.45 6.82
CA GLU A 109 -30.77 35.52 7.43
C GLU A 109 -30.62 34.55 8.60
N HIS A 110 -31.64 34.42 9.45
CA HIS A 110 -31.63 33.54 10.61
C HIS A 110 -31.58 32.05 10.19
N GLU A 111 -32.32 31.68 9.14
CA GLU A 111 -32.26 30.33 8.58
C GLU A 111 -30.89 30.04 7.94
N LEU A 112 -30.25 31.02 7.29
CA LEU A 112 -28.89 30.88 6.78
C LEU A 112 -27.85 30.72 7.89
N GLU A 113 -27.99 31.44 9.00
CA GLU A 113 -27.09 31.29 10.17
C GLU A 113 -27.18 29.88 10.76
N TRP A 114 -28.39 29.33 10.92
CA TRP A 114 -28.58 27.95 11.39
C TRP A 114 -28.09 26.91 10.37
N LEU A 115 -28.26 27.15 9.07
CA LEU A 115 -27.72 26.27 8.03
C LEU A 115 -26.19 26.26 8.02
N LEU A 116 -25.56 27.43 8.18
CA LEU A 116 -24.11 27.53 8.33
C LEU A 116 -23.63 26.78 9.57
N LEU A 117 -24.30 26.97 10.70
CA LEU A 117 -24.00 26.27 11.94
C LEU A 117 -24.15 24.75 11.76
N SER A 118 -25.19 24.27 11.09
CA SER A 118 -25.40 22.84 10.85
C SER A 118 -24.35 22.22 9.96
N LYS A 119 -23.90 22.93 8.92
CA LYS A 119 -22.74 22.51 8.11
C LYS A 119 -21.46 22.50 8.93
N ALA A 120 -21.22 23.52 9.73
CA ALA A 120 -20.07 23.57 10.63
C ALA A 120 -20.08 22.41 11.64
N THR A 121 -21.23 22.12 12.26
CA THR A 121 -21.41 20.98 13.18
C THR A 121 -21.21 19.65 12.48
N THR A 122 -21.73 19.47 11.26
CA THR A 122 -21.53 18.24 10.47
C THR A 122 -20.05 17.99 10.16
N GLN A 123 -19.31 19.05 9.81
CA GLN A 123 -17.87 18.98 9.59
C GLN A 123 -17.10 18.74 10.89
N ALA A 124 -17.48 19.41 11.98
CA ALA A 124 -16.88 19.23 13.30
C ALA A 124 -17.10 17.80 13.83
N TYR A 125 -18.31 17.25 13.67
CA TYR A 125 -18.64 15.87 13.99
C TYR A 125 -17.78 14.88 13.22
N GLY A 126 -17.62 15.10 11.91
CA GLY A 126 -16.68 14.33 11.08
C GLY A 126 -15.24 14.42 11.58
N GLN A 127 -14.80 15.60 12.01
CA GLN A 127 -13.46 15.83 12.55
C GLN A 127 -13.24 15.13 13.90
N VAL A 128 -14.22 15.17 14.80
CA VAL A 128 -14.18 14.48 16.10
C VAL A 128 -14.10 12.96 15.89
N LEU A 129 -15.00 12.40 15.08
CA LEU A 129 -14.98 10.98 14.72
C LEU A 129 -13.63 10.57 14.12
N ASN A 130 -13.12 11.34 13.15
CA ASN A 130 -11.84 11.04 12.50
C ASN A 130 -10.68 11.14 13.49
N THR A 131 -10.71 12.09 14.43
CA THR A 131 -9.65 12.23 15.45
C THR A 131 -9.63 11.03 16.40
N ILE A 132 -10.79 10.60 16.92
CA ILE A 132 -10.88 9.44 17.81
C ILE A 132 -10.48 8.16 17.06
N LEU A 133 -10.91 8.01 15.80
CA LEU A 133 -10.58 6.85 14.95
C LEU A 133 -9.08 6.77 14.65
N ASP A 134 -8.47 7.86 14.16
CA ASP A 134 -7.04 7.93 13.80
C ASP A 134 -6.15 7.69 15.02
N GLN A 135 -6.60 8.06 16.22
CA GLN A 135 -5.91 7.81 17.47
C GLN A 135 -6.08 6.37 17.97
N THR A 136 -7.24 5.75 17.74
CA THR A 136 -7.56 4.41 18.24
C THR A 136 -6.89 3.31 17.41
N ILE A 137 -6.80 3.48 16.09
CA ILE A 137 -6.16 2.52 15.18
C ILE A 137 -4.72 2.14 15.59
N PRO A 138 -3.79 3.09 15.83
CA PRO A 138 -2.39 2.75 16.16
C PRO A 138 -2.24 2.06 17.52
N LEU A 139 -3.22 2.15 18.42
CA LEU A 139 -3.19 1.42 19.70
C LEU A 139 -3.15 -0.09 19.49
N GLU A 140 -3.73 -0.60 18.40
CA GLU A 140 -3.71 -2.03 18.11
C GLU A 140 -2.29 -2.55 17.92
N ASP A 141 -1.46 -1.84 17.14
CA ASP A 141 -0.05 -2.20 16.94
C ASP A 141 0.73 -2.24 18.26
N ASP A 142 0.41 -1.34 19.19
CA ASP A 142 1.03 -1.27 20.50
C ASP A 142 0.54 -2.40 21.42
N ILE A 143 -0.74 -2.77 21.35
CA ILE A 143 -1.29 -3.96 22.04
C ILE A 143 -0.62 -5.22 21.52
N TRP A 144 -0.49 -5.39 20.20
CA TRP A 144 0.21 -6.52 19.59
C TRP A 144 1.66 -6.60 20.02
N TYR A 145 2.36 -5.47 20.09
CA TYR A 145 3.72 -5.41 20.60
C TYR A 145 3.84 -5.97 22.03
N TRP A 146 2.91 -5.61 22.92
CA TRP A 146 2.89 -6.16 24.28
C TRP A 146 2.49 -7.63 24.31
N ASP A 147 1.59 -8.08 23.42
CA ASP A 147 1.22 -9.49 23.28
C ASP A 147 2.43 -10.34 22.88
N ASP A 148 3.26 -9.85 21.96
CA ASP A 148 4.52 -10.49 21.55
C ASP A 148 5.52 -10.58 22.71
N ILE A 149 5.67 -9.51 23.50
CA ILE A 149 6.53 -9.52 24.69
C ILE A 149 6.02 -10.50 25.74
N LEU A 150 4.70 -10.58 25.93
CA LEU A 150 4.08 -11.44 26.93
C LEU A 150 4.01 -12.91 26.49
N SER A 151 4.06 -13.20 25.19
CA SER A 151 3.98 -14.56 24.65
C SER A 151 5.25 -15.37 24.93
N THR A 152 6.43 -14.76 24.79
CA THR A 152 7.71 -15.50 24.79
C THR A 152 8.73 -14.87 25.73
N TYR A 153 9.39 -15.70 26.55
CA TYR A 153 10.46 -15.27 27.47
C TYR A 153 11.64 -14.57 26.78
N ARG A 154 11.93 -14.92 25.53
CA ARG A 154 12.99 -14.29 24.72
C ARG A 154 12.70 -12.82 24.44
N PHE A 155 11.47 -12.47 24.06
CA PHE A 155 11.08 -11.08 23.81
C PHE A 155 11.00 -10.25 25.08
N ALA A 156 10.51 -10.84 26.19
CA ALA A 156 10.58 -10.22 27.50
C ALA A 156 12.03 -9.95 27.96
N GLY A 157 12.95 -10.90 27.72
CA GLY A 157 14.37 -10.73 27.98
C GLY A 157 14.97 -9.59 27.14
N LEU A 158 14.69 -9.56 25.83
CA LEU A 158 15.13 -8.47 24.94
C LEU A 158 14.63 -7.11 25.39
N TYR A 159 13.35 -6.98 25.77
CA TYR A 159 12.79 -5.73 26.28
C TYR A 159 13.45 -5.31 27.61
N SER A 160 13.76 -6.27 28.48
CA SER A 160 14.50 -5.99 29.72
C SER A 160 15.88 -5.41 29.43
N ILE A 161 16.60 -5.95 28.44
CA ILE A 161 17.92 -5.43 28.06
C ILE A 161 17.76 -4.06 27.39
N GLN A 162 16.76 -3.89 26.51
CA GLN A 162 16.50 -2.60 25.85
C GLN A 162 16.21 -1.47 26.84
N THR A 163 15.46 -1.76 27.91
CA THR A 163 15.09 -0.76 28.92
C THR A 163 16.09 -0.66 30.09
N SER A 164 17.12 -1.50 30.12
CA SER A 164 18.09 -1.52 31.23
C SER A 164 18.84 -0.21 31.44
N PRO A 165 19.26 0.57 30.42
CA PRO A 165 19.99 1.82 30.66
C PRO A 165 19.13 2.86 31.40
N ILE A 166 17.85 2.95 31.04
CA ILE A 166 16.90 3.87 31.66
C ILE A 166 16.59 3.43 33.10
N ARG A 167 16.41 2.11 33.32
CA ARG A 167 16.18 1.56 34.66
C ARG A 167 17.37 1.80 35.59
N LEU A 168 18.59 1.61 35.07
CA LEU A 168 19.83 1.89 35.81
C LEU A 168 20.00 3.38 36.10
N TRP A 169 19.67 4.24 35.13
CA TRP A 169 19.67 5.70 35.34
C TRP A 169 18.69 6.11 36.44
N ASN A 170 17.44 5.67 36.37
CA ASN A 170 16.42 5.98 37.39
C ASN A 170 16.82 5.44 38.77
N TRP A 171 17.37 4.23 38.83
CA TRP A 171 17.90 3.66 40.06
C TRP A 171 19.07 4.48 40.61
N SER A 172 19.98 4.95 39.75
CA SER A 172 21.10 5.81 40.16
C SER A 172 20.63 7.18 40.67
N GLN A 173 19.57 7.73 40.08
CA GLN A 173 18.92 8.97 40.54
C GLN A 173 18.24 8.77 41.90
N GLU A 174 17.51 7.66 42.09
CA GLU A 174 16.93 7.30 43.41
C GLU A 174 18.01 7.25 44.50
N ILE A 175 19.15 6.61 44.22
CA ILE A 175 20.28 6.53 45.15
C ILE A 175 20.88 7.91 45.38
N TYR A 176 21.07 8.70 44.32
CA TYR A 176 21.62 10.04 44.42
C TYR A 176 20.74 10.94 45.30
N HIS A 177 19.42 10.89 45.13
CA HIS A 177 18.48 11.62 45.97
C HIS A 177 18.48 11.14 47.43
N ASP A 178 18.57 9.83 47.67
CA ASP A 178 18.66 9.25 49.02
C ASP A 178 19.95 9.71 49.72
N VAL A 179 21.10 9.61 49.05
CA VAL A 179 22.40 10.07 49.56
C VAL A 179 22.40 11.58 49.83
N ARG A 180 21.77 12.37 48.96
CA ARG A 180 21.62 13.81 49.15
C ARG A 180 20.70 14.15 50.32
N SER A 181 19.62 13.38 50.53
CA SER A 181 18.71 13.55 51.67
C SER A 181 19.37 13.21 53.02
N ARG A 182 20.36 12.31 53.00
CA ARG A 182 21.21 11.95 54.16
C ARG A 182 22.35 12.95 54.42
N GLY A 183 22.38 14.07 53.71
CA GLY A 183 23.39 15.12 53.89
C GLY A 183 24.69 14.92 53.10
N GLY A 184 24.78 13.91 52.24
CA GLY A 184 25.95 13.69 51.39
C GLY A 184 26.04 14.73 50.28
N GLN A 185 26.95 15.71 50.43
CA GLN A 185 27.33 16.62 49.35
C GLN A 185 28.59 16.10 48.65
N LEU A 186 28.66 16.24 47.32
CA LEU A 186 29.89 15.95 46.55
C LEU A 186 31.09 16.80 47.01
N ALA A 187 30.83 17.89 47.74
CA ALA A 187 31.82 18.80 48.31
C ALA A 187 32.52 18.24 49.56
N ASP A 188 31.91 17.32 50.32
CA ASP A 188 32.45 16.82 51.61
C ASP A 188 33.44 15.65 51.44
N GLY A 189 33.75 15.28 50.20
CA GLY A 189 34.79 14.32 49.84
C GLY A 189 34.25 12.99 49.30
N TRP A 190 34.92 12.50 48.24
CA TRP A 190 34.51 11.28 47.53
C TRP A 190 34.40 10.05 48.43
N SER A 191 35.26 9.92 49.45
CA SER A 191 35.24 8.77 50.37
C SER A 191 33.97 8.70 51.22
N GLN A 192 33.46 9.83 51.70
CA GLN A 192 32.22 9.91 52.48
C GLN A 192 31.00 9.65 51.59
N PHE A 193 30.99 10.20 50.38
CA PHE A 193 29.95 9.92 49.37
C PHE A 193 29.90 8.44 49.00
N TYR A 194 31.04 7.80 48.71
CA TYR A 194 31.09 6.36 48.43
C TYR A 194 30.66 5.51 49.63
N GLY A 195 30.99 5.94 50.86
CA GLY A 195 30.51 5.32 52.10
C GLY A 195 28.98 5.37 52.20
N LEU A 196 28.39 6.55 52.03
CA LEU A 196 26.94 6.76 52.06
C LEU A 196 26.20 6.02 50.93
N VAL A 197 26.77 5.96 49.72
CA VAL A 197 26.24 5.16 48.61
C VAL A 197 26.28 3.68 48.95
N LYS A 198 27.40 3.20 49.51
CA LYS A 198 27.56 1.81 49.91
C LYS A 198 26.57 1.44 51.01
N ASP A 199 26.38 2.31 52.00
CA ASP A 199 25.43 2.09 53.10
C ASP A 199 23.98 2.12 52.59
N ALA A 200 23.62 3.07 51.71
CA ALA A 200 22.30 3.12 51.07
C ALA A 200 22.01 1.87 50.21
N VAL A 201 23.02 1.33 49.53
CA VAL A 201 22.91 0.09 48.74
C VAL A 201 22.87 -1.15 49.64
N GLN A 202 23.60 -1.17 50.75
CA GLN A 202 23.61 -2.29 51.70
C GLN A 202 22.32 -2.37 52.54
N GLU A 203 21.78 -1.22 52.98
CA GLU A 203 20.49 -1.13 53.68
C GLU A 203 19.31 -1.55 52.78
N ARG A 204 19.35 -1.18 51.49
CA ARG A 204 18.43 -1.71 50.48
C ARG A 204 18.88 -3.10 50.02
N SER A 205 18.75 -4.08 50.91
CA SER A 205 19.16 -5.49 50.79
C SER A 205 19.40 -6.05 49.36
N VAL A 206 20.48 -6.82 49.22
CA VAL A 206 20.86 -7.54 47.99
C VAL A 206 19.71 -8.40 47.42
N ALA A 207 18.76 -8.84 48.25
CA ALA A 207 17.55 -9.54 47.84
C ALA A 207 16.53 -8.65 47.09
N ASN A 208 16.41 -7.37 47.46
CA ASN A 208 15.61 -6.39 46.71
C ASN A 208 16.30 -5.96 45.41
N ILE A 209 17.65 -5.89 45.42
CA ILE A 209 18.45 -5.69 44.20
C ILE A 209 18.30 -6.89 43.26
N GLN A 210 18.38 -8.12 43.75
CA GLN A 210 18.11 -9.33 42.96
C GLN A 210 16.66 -9.38 42.46
N ARG A 211 15.67 -8.95 43.23
CA ARG A 211 14.28 -8.90 42.74
C ARG A 211 14.07 -7.81 41.67
N ARG A 212 14.72 -6.65 41.78
CA ARG A 212 14.57 -5.50 40.87
C ARG A 212 15.47 -5.58 39.62
N VAL A 213 16.61 -6.27 39.71
CA VAL A 213 17.64 -6.39 38.66
C VAL A 213 17.82 -7.83 38.13
N VAL A 214 17.60 -8.87 38.96
CA VAL A 214 17.84 -10.30 38.63
C VAL A 214 16.55 -11.13 38.44
N SER A 215 15.38 -10.64 38.86
CA SER A 215 14.04 -11.11 38.42
C SER A 215 13.35 -10.15 37.43
N PRO A 216 14.05 -9.67 36.38
CA PRO A 216 13.49 -8.66 35.49
C PRO A 216 12.34 -9.21 34.65
N LEU A 217 12.30 -10.51 34.39
CA LEU A 217 11.28 -11.13 33.55
C LEU A 217 9.88 -11.06 34.18
N ALA A 218 9.75 -11.30 35.49
CA ALA A 218 8.46 -11.22 36.17
C ALA A 218 7.96 -9.77 36.26
N LEU A 219 8.86 -8.83 36.59
CA LEU A 219 8.54 -7.41 36.66
C LEU A 219 8.16 -6.84 35.29
N VAL A 220 8.93 -7.15 34.24
CA VAL A 220 8.63 -6.74 32.85
C VAL A 220 7.30 -7.31 32.39
N ARG A 221 6.98 -8.57 32.72
CA ARG A 221 5.69 -9.15 32.34
C ARG A 221 4.53 -8.53 33.11
N ASN A 222 4.69 -8.20 34.38
CA ASN A 222 3.66 -7.49 35.14
C ASN A 222 3.47 -6.06 34.63
N GLU A 223 4.56 -5.34 34.33
CA GLU A 223 4.52 -4.03 33.68
C GLU A 223 3.83 -4.11 32.31
N GLY A 224 4.24 -5.04 31.46
CA GLY A 224 3.64 -5.27 30.14
C GLY A 224 2.16 -5.64 30.22
N ARG A 225 1.74 -6.44 31.23
CA ARG A 225 0.32 -6.72 31.49
C ARG A 225 -0.45 -5.46 31.87
N LYS A 226 0.09 -4.62 32.76
CA LYS A 226 -0.53 -3.35 33.16
C LYS A 226 -0.67 -2.40 31.97
N LYS A 227 0.40 -2.21 31.20
CA LYS A 227 0.43 -1.35 30.01
C LYS A 227 -0.53 -1.84 28.92
N ARG A 228 -0.53 -3.15 28.63
CA ARG A 228 -1.51 -3.79 27.73
C ARG A 228 -2.95 -3.57 28.19
N ALA A 229 -3.22 -3.76 29.49
CA ALA A 229 -4.56 -3.58 30.04
C ALA A 229 -5.02 -2.12 29.93
N ALA A 230 -4.13 -1.16 30.20
CA ALA A 230 -4.40 0.27 30.02
C ALA A 230 -4.71 0.62 28.55
N LEU A 231 -3.88 0.18 27.60
CA LEU A 231 -4.12 0.41 26.17
C LEU A 231 -5.45 -0.22 25.69
N ARG A 232 -5.78 -1.42 26.19
CA ARG A 232 -7.06 -2.07 25.88
C ARG A 232 -8.24 -1.30 26.47
N LYS A 233 -8.14 -0.83 27.71
CA LYS A 233 -9.16 0.00 28.35
C LYS A 233 -9.44 1.23 27.50
N ILE A 234 -8.38 1.96 27.09
CA ILE A 234 -8.50 3.16 26.26
C ILE A 234 -9.10 2.84 24.89
N ARG A 235 -8.65 1.77 24.22
CA ARG A 235 -9.21 1.34 22.93
C ARG A 235 -10.71 1.06 23.06
N LEU A 236 -11.14 0.38 24.13
CA LEU A 236 -12.54 0.05 24.37
C LEU A 236 -13.38 1.28 24.69
N VAL A 237 -12.87 2.21 25.51
CA VAL A 237 -13.54 3.49 25.82
C VAL A 237 -13.69 4.34 24.54
N ASN A 238 -12.63 4.48 23.73
CA ASN A 238 -12.71 5.19 22.47
C ASN A 238 -13.64 4.51 21.46
N ALA A 239 -13.66 3.18 21.42
CA ALA A 239 -14.61 2.45 20.59
C ALA A 239 -16.04 2.70 21.07
N ASN A 240 -16.29 2.67 22.38
CA ASN A 240 -17.61 2.99 22.92
C ASN A 240 -18.03 4.43 22.59
N ALA A 241 -17.12 5.40 22.76
CA ALA A 241 -17.33 6.78 22.34
C ALA A 241 -17.69 6.91 20.85
N LEU A 242 -16.97 6.22 19.95
CA LEU A 242 -17.32 6.18 18.53
C LEU A 242 -18.70 5.56 18.29
N GLY A 243 -19.04 4.51 19.03
CA GLY A 243 -20.34 3.84 18.98
C GLY A 243 -21.48 4.76 19.39
N VAL A 244 -21.37 5.44 20.54
CA VAL A 244 -22.36 6.40 21.06
C VAL A 244 -22.49 7.59 20.11
N LEU A 245 -21.36 8.15 19.62
CA LEU A 245 -21.40 9.24 18.65
C LEU A 245 -22.12 8.86 17.35
N LEU A 246 -21.98 7.62 16.87
CA LEU A 246 -22.66 7.16 15.65
C LEU A 246 -24.11 6.76 15.89
N GLY A 247 -24.36 6.13 17.03
CA GLY A 247 -25.65 5.60 17.44
C GLY A 247 -26.63 6.71 17.85
N GLU A 248 -26.18 7.75 18.55
CA GLU A 248 -27.06 8.82 19.05
C GLU A 248 -26.82 10.18 18.37
N GLY A 249 -25.75 10.30 17.56
CA GLY A 249 -25.41 11.55 16.88
C GLY A 249 -26.22 11.82 15.59
N LEU A 250 -25.76 12.84 14.84
CA LEU A 250 -26.43 13.41 13.64
C LEU A 250 -26.83 12.37 12.56
N GLY A 251 -26.14 11.24 12.51
CA GLY A 251 -26.39 10.18 11.53
C GLY A 251 -27.63 9.32 11.82
N ASN A 252 -28.12 9.29 13.07
CA ASN A 252 -29.22 8.40 13.45
C ASN A 252 -30.60 9.06 13.24
N GLU A 253 -30.78 10.31 13.68
CA GLU A 253 -32.06 11.03 13.59
C GLU A 253 -32.45 11.43 12.15
N SER A 254 -31.48 11.58 11.24
CA SER A 254 -31.71 12.00 9.84
C SER A 254 -32.27 10.90 8.92
N ILE A 255 -32.46 9.68 9.43
CA ILE A 255 -32.85 8.50 8.64
C ILE A 255 -34.11 7.81 9.17
N TYR A 256 -34.54 8.09 10.40
CA TYR A 256 -35.77 7.52 10.95
C TYR A 256 -37.06 8.06 10.32
N ASP A 257 -37.00 9.06 9.43
CA ASP A 257 -38.23 9.60 8.84
C ASP A 257 -38.04 10.30 7.48
N ASP A 258 -37.43 9.65 6.47
CA ASP A 258 -37.79 9.95 5.07
C ASP A 258 -37.29 8.89 4.06
N GLY A 259 -37.90 7.71 4.09
CA GLY A 259 -37.72 6.70 3.05
C GLY A 259 -38.77 6.72 1.95
N THR A 260 -39.89 7.44 2.11
CA THR A 260 -41.05 7.27 1.21
C THR A 260 -41.93 8.50 0.97
N HIS A 261 -41.67 9.67 1.55
CA HIS A 261 -42.55 10.82 1.30
C HIS A 261 -41.77 12.01 0.75
N SER A 262 -41.92 12.25 -0.56
CA SER A 262 -41.74 13.59 -1.13
C SER A 262 -42.40 14.61 -0.19
N PRO A 263 -41.80 15.79 0.05
CA PRO A 263 -42.34 16.78 0.98
C PRO A 263 -43.73 17.18 0.48
N GLY A 264 -44.75 16.53 1.05
CA GLY A 264 -46.14 16.79 0.76
C GLY A 264 -46.53 18.10 1.42
N LEU A 265 -47.53 18.76 0.86
CA LEU A 265 -48.09 20.06 1.22
C LEU A 265 -48.58 20.17 2.70
N PHE A 266 -48.38 19.15 3.53
CA PHE A 266 -48.88 19.00 4.90
C PHE A 266 -47.80 18.54 5.90
N SER A 267 -46.52 18.93 5.73
CA SER A 267 -45.55 18.76 6.82
C SER A 267 -45.88 19.75 7.95
N THR A 268 -46.23 19.25 9.13
CA THR A 268 -46.54 20.08 10.31
C THR A 268 -45.34 20.96 10.70
N SER A 269 -45.59 22.18 11.20
CA SER A 269 -44.53 23.14 11.58
C SER A 269 -43.54 22.59 12.61
N ALA A 270 -43.92 21.55 13.37
CA ALA A 270 -43.07 20.84 14.32
C ALA A 270 -41.84 20.17 13.66
N ASN A 271 -41.97 19.67 12.42
CA ASN A 271 -40.82 19.11 11.69
C ASN A 271 -39.86 20.19 11.14
N ARG A 272 -40.29 21.47 11.09
CA ARG A 272 -39.54 22.59 10.52
C ARG A 272 -38.32 23.01 11.36
N HIS A 273 -38.39 22.84 12.69
CA HIS A 273 -37.34 23.26 13.64
C HIS A 273 -36.59 22.08 14.28
N ARG A 274 -36.99 20.84 13.98
CA ARG A 274 -36.41 19.62 14.57
C ARG A 274 -34.91 19.49 14.30
N TRP A 275 -34.45 19.83 13.10
CA TRP A 275 -33.02 19.79 12.75
C TRP A 275 -32.17 20.78 13.58
N LYS A 276 -32.73 21.91 14.02
CA LYS A 276 -32.03 22.88 14.90
C LYS A 276 -31.75 22.24 16.27
N SER A 277 -32.73 21.52 16.82
CA SER A 277 -32.60 20.72 18.05
C SER A 277 -31.63 19.53 17.88
N THR A 278 -31.70 18.80 16.77
CA THR A 278 -30.76 17.71 16.46
C THR A 278 -29.31 18.21 16.40
N VAL A 279 -29.07 19.40 15.85
CA VAL A 279 -27.74 20.01 15.77
C VAL A 279 -27.24 20.41 17.14
N SER A 280 -28.05 21.06 17.98
CA SER A 280 -27.64 21.41 19.35
C SER A 280 -27.38 20.18 20.21
N LYS A 281 -28.25 19.16 20.11
CA LYS A 281 -28.07 17.85 20.78
C LYS A 281 -26.76 17.19 20.38
N SER A 282 -26.42 17.21 19.08
CA SER A 282 -25.17 16.61 18.63
C SER A 282 -23.92 17.33 19.15
N ILE A 283 -23.97 18.65 19.34
CA ILE A 283 -22.86 19.41 19.93
C ILE A 283 -22.70 19.05 21.41
N ALA A 284 -23.83 19.01 22.14
CA ALA A 284 -23.85 18.58 23.54
C ALA A 284 -23.32 17.15 23.70
N LEU A 285 -23.76 16.22 22.84
CA LEU A 285 -23.29 14.84 22.81
C LEU A 285 -21.78 14.75 22.53
N MET A 286 -21.27 15.48 21.52
CA MET A 286 -19.82 15.50 21.24
C MET A 286 -19.02 16.05 22.42
N ASP A 287 -19.52 17.09 23.08
CA ASP A 287 -18.89 17.70 24.26
C ASP A 287 -18.87 16.71 25.43
N ALA A 288 -20.03 16.11 25.76
CA ALA A 288 -20.18 15.12 26.83
C ALA A 288 -19.29 13.89 26.62
N VAL A 289 -19.23 13.37 25.38
CA VAL A 289 -18.38 12.23 25.03
C VAL A 289 -16.90 12.59 25.14
N ILE A 290 -16.47 13.77 24.68
CA ILE A 290 -15.06 14.18 24.81
C ILE A 290 -14.68 14.33 26.29
N GLN A 291 -15.56 14.89 27.11
CA GLN A 291 -15.34 15.03 28.55
C GLN A 291 -15.27 13.68 29.26
N SER A 292 -16.20 12.76 28.98
CA SER A 292 -16.21 11.43 29.60
C SER A 292 -15.02 10.55 29.18
N VAL A 293 -14.54 10.68 27.94
CA VAL A 293 -13.34 9.96 27.47
C VAL A 293 -12.08 10.51 28.14
N ASN A 294 -12.05 11.81 28.47
CA ASN A 294 -10.91 12.45 29.11
C ASN A 294 -10.77 12.08 30.60
N ASP A 295 -11.84 11.61 31.23
CA ASP A 295 -11.80 11.07 32.58
C ASP A 295 -11.17 9.67 32.58
N ALA A 296 -9.86 9.63 32.83
CA ALA A 296 -9.01 8.44 32.76
C ALA A 296 -9.43 7.31 33.73
N GLU A 297 -10.25 7.62 34.74
CA GLU A 297 -10.62 6.67 35.79
C GLU A 297 -11.86 5.84 35.44
N LEU A 298 -12.72 6.29 34.53
CA LEU A 298 -13.99 5.61 34.24
C LEU A 298 -13.79 4.19 33.70
N SER A 299 -14.47 3.22 34.33
CA SER A 299 -14.63 1.86 33.82
C SER A 299 -15.59 1.85 32.63
N ILE A 300 -15.37 0.93 31.68
CA ILE A 300 -16.17 0.82 30.45
C ILE A 300 -17.68 0.75 30.77
N ASP A 301 -18.06 0.00 31.79
CA ASP A 301 -19.46 -0.22 32.16
C ASP A 301 -20.15 1.03 32.75
N LYS A 302 -19.38 2.03 33.18
CA LYS A 302 -19.90 3.31 33.71
C LYS A 302 -19.83 4.44 32.68
N PHE A 303 -19.26 4.18 31.51
CA PHE A 303 -19.10 5.20 30.48
C PHE A 303 -20.45 5.66 29.96
N ASP A 304 -21.35 4.71 29.65
CA ASP A 304 -22.68 5.00 29.13
C ASP A 304 -23.50 5.78 30.17
N ASP A 305 -23.45 5.36 31.44
CA ASP A 305 -24.09 6.06 32.57
C ASP A 305 -23.54 7.48 32.76
N SER A 306 -22.23 7.68 32.60
CA SER A 306 -21.59 8.99 32.73
C SER A 306 -21.94 9.91 31.56
N VAL A 307 -22.02 9.38 30.33
CA VAL A 307 -22.49 10.17 29.19
C VAL A 307 -23.97 10.50 29.36
N ALA A 308 -24.79 9.55 29.81
CA ALA A 308 -26.20 9.77 30.12
C ALA A 308 -26.39 10.83 31.21
N SER A 309 -25.60 10.82 32.29
CA SER A 309 -25.71 11.83 33.34
C SER A 309 -25.30 13.22 32.86
N ILE A 310 -24.16 13.32 32.15
CA ILE A 310 -23.68 14.62 31.61
C ILE A 310 -24.67 15.19 30.60
N THR A 311 -25.29 14.33 29.78
CA THR A 311 -26.29 14.77 28.79
C THR A 311 -27.63 15.09 29.45
N GLN A 312 -28.07 14.35 30.46
CA GLN A 312 -29.33 14.60 31.18
C GLN A 312 -29.31 15.91 31.97
N ASP A 313 -28.15 16.30 32.50
CA ASP A 313 -27.94 17.58 33.18
C ASP A 313 -27.78 18.77 32.20
N ASP A 314 -27.72 18.51 30.89
CA ASP A 314 -27.47 19.52 29.87
C ASP A 314 -28.77 20.16 29.35
N GLN A 315 -28.83 21.49 29.43
CA GLN A 315 -29.93 22.31 28.92
C GLN A 315 -30.27 22.00 27.46
N TYR A 316 -29.29 21.60 26.63
CA TYR A 316 -29.51 21.32 25.21
C TYR A 316 -30.10 19.93 24.91
N TYR A 317 -30.04 18.99 25.86
CA TYR A 317 -30.57 17.63 25.72
C TYR A 317 -32.02 17.52 26.20
N LEU A 318 -32.39 18.28 27.24
CA LEU A 318 -33.76 18.38 27.77
C LEU A 318 -34.77 18.94 26.75
N LEU A 319 -34.30 19.62 25.70
CA LEU A 319 -35.12 20.20 24.62
C LEU A 319 -35.76 19.15 23.69
N HIS A 320 -35.51 17.86 23.90
CA HIS A 320 -36.03 16.75 23.08
C HIS A 320 -37.19 15.98 23.72
N GLU A 321 -37.56 16.27 24.98
CA GLU A 321 -38.85 15.82 25.49
C GLU A 321 -39.98 16.48 24.69
N THR A 322 -41.13 15.81 24.57
CA THR A 322 -42.27 16.21 23.71
C THR A 322 -42.77 17.66 23.89
N SER A 323 -42.37 18.33 24.96
CA SER A 323 -42.58 19.75 25.29
C SER A 323 -41.55 20.73 24.68
N GLY A 324 -40.44 20.25 24.11
CA GLY A 324 -39.29 21.06 23.67
C GLY A 324 -39.33 21.63 22.24
N ALA A 325 -40.36 21.29 21.46
CA ALA A 325 -40.56 21.91 20.13
C ALA A 325 -40.77 23.44 20.23
N ARG A 326 -41.28 23.93 21.37
CA ARG A 326 -41.46 25.37 21.68
C ARG A 326 -40.18 26.05 22.18
N THR A 327 -39.19 25.31 22.64
CA THR A 327 -37.89 25.82 23.11
C THR A 327 -36.78 25.71 22.06
N ALA A 328 -36.97 24.89 21.02
CA ALA A 328 -36.13 24.89 19.81
C ALA A 328 -36.13 26.25 19.09
N THR A 329 -37.23 27.00 19.21
CA THR A 329 -37.34 28.38 18.71
C THR A 329 -36.59 29.37 19.59
N THR A 330 -36.46 29.17 20.90
CA THR A 330 -35.78 30.15 21.79
C THR A 330 -34.25 30.03 21.81
N LEU A 331 -33.67 29.05 21.10
CA LEU A 331 -32.23 28.83 21.02
C LEU A 331 -31.53 29.94 20.24
N LYS A 332 -30.54 30.59 20.86
CA LYS A 332 -29.69 31.59 20.20
C LYS A 332 -28.60 30.86 19.39
N PRO A 333 -28.52 31.07 18.05
CA PRO A 333 -27.51 30.41 17.23
C PRO A 333 -26.08 30.83 17.63
N GLY A 334 -25.93 32.02 18.24
CA GLY A 334 -24.66 32.49 18.80
C GLY A 334 -24.14 31.65 19.96
N ASP A 335 -25.02 31.20 20.86
CA ASP A 335 -24.64 30.40 22.04
C ASP A 335 -24.23 28.98 21.62
N VAL A 336 -24.97 28.40 20.67
CA VAL A 336 -24.64 27.10 20.07
C VAL A 336 -23.32 27.17 19.29
N ALA A 337 -23.10 28.25 18.54
CA ALA A 337 -21.83 28.48 17.84
C ALA A 337 -20.66 28.70 18.80
N ALA A 338 -20.87 29.38 19.94
CA ALA A 338 -19.86 29.57 20.97
C ALA A 338 -19.47 28.24 21.63
N ARG A 339 -20.44 27.36 21.88
CA ARG A 339 -20.17 26.01 22.39
C ARG A 339 -19.41 25.16 21.38
N LEU A 340 -19.81 25.17 20.11
CA LEU A 340 -19.07 24.48 19.05
C LEU A 340 -17.64 24.98 18.91
N ARG A 341 -17.42 26.31 19.04
CA ARG A 341 -16.07 26.89 19.08
C ARG A 341 -15.27 26.38 20.27
N SER A 342 -15.84 26.40 21.48
CA SER A 342 -15.18 25.91 22.70
C SER A 342 -14.74 24.44 22.55
N LEU A 343 -15.62 23.61 21.99
CA LEU A 343 -15.32 22.21 21.70
C LEU A 343 -14.10 22.05 20.78
N LEU A 344 -14.06 22.82 19.69
CA LEU A 344 -12.96 22.74 18.72
C LEU A 344 -11.65 23.41 19.19
N GLU A 345 -11.73 24.48 19.99
CA GLU A 345 -10.56 25.23 20.49
C GLU A 345 -9.93 24.61 21.75
N GLN A 346 -10.73 23.99 22.63
CA GLN A 346 -10.28 23.56 23.96
C GLN A 346 -10.46 22.05 24.20
N ALA A 347 -11.68 21.52 24.01
CA ALA A 347 -12.00 20.13 24.34
C ALA A 347 -11.26 19.14 23.42
N LEU A 348 -11.27 19.38 22.10
CA LEU A 348 -10.62 18.46 21.15
C LEU A 348 -9.08 18.46 21.29
N PRO A 349 -8.37 19.60 21.36
CA PRO A 349 -6.93 19.60 21.59
C PRO A 349 -6.52 19.00 22.93
N SER A 350 -7.24 19.29 24.03
CA SER A 350 -6.95 18.71 25.34
C SER A 350 -7.11 17.20 25.35
N TYR A 351 -8.18 16.67 24.73
CA TYR A 351 -8.34 15.23 24.48
C TYR A 351 -7.15 14.65 23.72
N THR A 352 -6.72 15.28 22.62
CA THR A 352 -5.57 14.76 21.85
C THR A 352 -4.26 14.78 22.63
N ALA A 353 -4.04 15.78 23.48
CA ALA A 353 -2.84 15.89 24.31
C ALA A 353 -2.82 14.81 25.40
N ASN A 354 -3.94 14.62 26.10
CA ASN A 354 -4.09 13.63 27.14
C ASN A 354 -4.02 12.21 26.56
N PHE A 355 -4.70 11.95 25.45
CA PHE A 355 -4.59 10.70 24.72
C PHE A 355 -3.15 10.38 24.34
N ASN A 356 -2.44 11.34 23.71
CA ASN A 356 -1.05 11.14 23.30
C ASN A 356 -0.11 10.91 24.50
N ALA A 357 -0.35 11.56 25.64
CA ALA A 357 0.43 11.34 26.86
C ALA A 357 0.25 9.90 27.36
N VAL A 358 -1.00 9.44 27.49
CA VAL A 358 -1.31 8.09 27.97
C VAL A 358 -0.87 7.01 26.98
N ALA A 359 -1.02 7.26 25.67
CA ALA A 359 -0.55 6.37 24.61
C ALA A 359 0.98 6.28 24.59
N LYS A 360 1.70 7.38 24.83
CA LYS A 360 3.17 7.38 24.91
C LYS A 360 3.70 6.66 26.16
N GLU A 361 2.99 6.77 27.28
CA GLU A 361 3.37 6.12 28.54
C GLU A 361 3.16 4.60 28.49
N ASN A 362 2.01 4.16 27.96
CA ASN A 362 1.62 2.75 27.92
C ASN A 362 1.99 2.05 26.61
N GLY A 363 2.26 2.79 25.54
CA GLY A 363 2.61 2.28 24.22
C GLY A 363 4.00 1.67 24.14
N ARG A 364 4.41 1.33 22.91
CA ARG A 364 5.73 0.74 22.65
C ARG A 364 6.85 1.75 22.94
N PRO A 365 8.02 1.29 23.43
CA PRO A 365 9.16 2.18 23.67
C PRO A 365 9.65 2.82 22.37
N SER A 366 10.24 4.02 22.49
CA SER A 366 10.71 4.79 21.35
C SER A 366 11.75 4.02 20.52
N ARG A 367 11.89 4.38 19.24
CA ARG A 367 12.83 3.71 18.32
C ARG A 367 14.27 3.73 18.83
N LEU A 368 14.67 4.80 19.52
CA LEU A 368 15.99 4.90 20.15
C LEU A 368 16.21 3.80 21.19
N ILE A 369 15.22 3.54 22.04
CA ILE A 369 15.28 2.47 23.06
C ILE A 369 15.30 1.08 22.41
N ARG A 370 14.60 0.90 21.29
CA ARG A 370 14.55 -0.40 20.60
C ARG A 370 15.84 -0.72 19.84
N TYR A 371 16.46 0.29 19.24
CA TYR A 371 17.59 0.13 18.34
C TYR A 371 18.94 0.54 18.91
N TRP A 372 19.05 0.99 20.18
CA TRP A 372 20.35 1.36 20.74
C TRP A 372 21.34 0.19 20.75
N LEU A 373 20.91 -1.05 21.03
CA LEU A 373 21.77 -2.23 21.03
C LEU A 373 22.35 -2.53 19.63
N PRO A 374 21.54 -2.69 18.57
CA PRO A 374 22.06 -2.79 17.22
C PRO A 374 22.86 -1.55 16.81
N ALA A 375 22.46 -0.34 17.21
CA ALA A 375 23.15 0.88 16.84
C ALA A 375 24.54 0.96 17.48
N THR A 376 24.70 0.62 18.76
CA THR A 376 26.02 0.56 19.41
C THR A 376 26.87 -0.56 18.85
N LEU A 377 26.28 -1.73 18.56
CA LEU A 377 26.97 -2.82 17.89
C LEU A 377 27.42 -2.41 16.48
N VAL A 378 26.57 -1.73 15.71
CA VAL A 378 26.90 -1.19 14.38
C VAL A 378 27.94 -0.10 14.49
N LEU A 379 27.90 0.78 15.48
CA LEU A 379 28.92 1.80 15.67
C LEU A 379 30.28 1.18 16.01
N ILE A 380 30.31 0.22 16.94
CA ILE A 380 31.54 -0.49 17.32
C ILE A 380 32.07 -1.30 16.14
N SER A 381 31.21 -2.09 15.48
CA SER A 381 31.60 -2.84 14.28
C SER A 381 31.91 -1.95 13.09
N SER A 382 31.33 -0.75 12.97
CA SER A 382 31.66 0.19 11.91
C SER A 382 33.11 0.63 12.04
N THR A 383 33.64 0.80 13.25
CA THR A 383 35.06 1.13 13.42
C THR A 383 35.98 -0.02 12.98
N THR A 384 35.59 -1.28 13.24
CA THR A 384 36.38 -2.45 12.82
C THR A 384 36.24 -2.75 11.33
N ILE A 385 35.03 -2.67 10.78
CA ILE A 385 34.73 -2.82 9.35
C ILE A 385 35.46 -1.74 8.56
N LEU A 386 35.40 -0.48 9.00
CA LEU A 386 36.11 0.62 8.34
C LEU A 386 37.62 0.41 8.42
N ARG A 387 38.15 -0.10 9.54
CA ARG A 387 39.57 -0.47 9.65
C ARG A 387 39.96 -1.62 8.71
N ILE A 388 39.12 -2.64 8.57
CA ILE A 388 39.33 -3.76 7.62
C ILE A 388 39.27 -3.25 6.17
N PHE A 389 38.28 -2.42 5.84
CA PHE A 389 38.08 -1.90 4.49
C PHE A 389 39.20 -0.94 4.07
N VAL A 390 39.68 -0.10 4.98
CA VAL A 390 40.83 0.79 4.75
C VAL A 390 42.13 -0.01 4.66
N ASN A 391 42.35 -1.00 5.53
CA ASN A 391 43.57 -1.83 5.49
C ASN A 391 43.62 -2.79 4.28
N ARG A 392 42.47 -3.22 3.76
CA ARG A 392 42.37 -4.14 2.60
C ARG A 392 41.94 -3.44 1.31
N ARG A 393 42.12 -2.11 1.21
CA ARG A 393 41.76 -1.35 0.01
C ARG A 393 42.41 -1.93 -1.25
N GLU A 394 43.68 -2.31 -1.17
CA GLU A 394 44.42 -2.91 -2.29
C GLU A 394 43.82 -4.27 -2.69
N GLU A 395 43.50 -5.14 -1.73
CA GLU A 395 42.84 -6.45 -2.00
C GLU A 395 41.46 -6.27 -2.65
N ILE A 396 40.69 -5.27 -2.23
CA ILE A 396 39.37 -4.99 -2.82
C ILE A 396 39.55 -4.46 -4.24
N LEU A 397 40.55 -3.62 -4.48
CA LEU A 397 40.84 -3.06 -5.80
C LEU A 397 41.33 -4.15 -6.75
N THR A 398 42.15 -5.10 -6.28
CA THR A 398 42.53 -6.28 -7.07
C THR A 398 41.32 -7.16 -7.36
N TRP A 399 40.46 -7.46 -6.36
CA TRP A 399 39.24 -8.24 -6.58
C TRP A 399 38.30 -7.60 -7.61
N VAL A 400 38.11 -6.28 -7.55
CA VAL A 400 37.29 -5.55 -8.53
C VAL A 400 37.91 -5.60 -9.93
N ARG A 401 39.25 -5.45 -10.02
CA ARG A 401 39.97 -5.53 -11.28
C ARG A 401 39.91 -6.94 -11.88
N GLU A 402 40.18 -7.96 -11.07
CA GLU A 402 40.13 -9.38 -11.45
C GLU A 402 38.70 -9.80 -11.84
N PHE A 403 37.69 -9.34 -11.10
CA PHE A 403 36.29 -9.56 -11.47
C PHE A 403 35.95 -8.89 -12.80
N GLY A 404 36.39 -7.64 -13.00
CA GLY A 404 36.23 -6.92 -14.26
C GLY A 404 36.88 -7.65 -15.43
N GLN A 405 38.13 -8.12 -15.27
CA GLN A 405 38.81 -8.94 -16.26
C GLN A 405 38.07 -10.25 -16.53
N THR A 406 37.62 -10.94 -15.49
CA THR A 406 36.85 -12.19 -15.64
C THR A 406 35.55 -11.99 -16.42
N VAL A 407 34.84 -10.86 -16.21
CA VAL A 407 33.64 -10.52 -16.98
C VAL A 407 33.97 -10.22 -18.45
N ILE A 408 35.07 -9.49 -18.70
CA ILE A 408 35.53 -9.18 -20.06
C ILE A 408 35.93 -10.47 -20.79
N ASP A 409 36.72 -11.32 -20.15
CA ASP A 409 37.19 -12.59 -20.70
C ASP A 409 36.03 -13.55 -20.95
N PHE A 410 35.06 -13.61 -20.04
CA PHE A 410 33.83 -14.37 -20.23
C PHE A 410 33.06 -13.88 -21.47
N TRP A 411 32.86 -12.57 -21.59
CA TRP A 411 32.13 -11.99 -22.73
C TRP A 411 32.88 -12.19 -24.06
N GLN A 412 34.19 -12.00 -24.08
CA GLN A 412 35.00 -12.18 -25.28
C GLN A 412 35.03 -13.64 -25.73
N ASN A 413 35.38 -14.57 -24.84
CA ASN A 413 35.62 -15.97 -25.18
C ASN A 413 34.32 -16.77 -25.40
N TRP A 414 33.24 -16.45 -24.68
CA TRP A 414 32.02 -17.27 -24.69
C TRP A 414 30.82 -16.65 -25.41
N VAL A 415 30.87 -15.36 -25.74
CA VAL A 415 29.77 -14.66 -26.45
C VAL A 415 30.25 -14.07 -27.77
N VAL A 416 31.30 -13.25 -27.73
CA VAL A 416 31.77 -12.52 -28.92
C VAL A 416 32.50 -13.43 -29.90
N GLU A 417 33.49 -14.21 -29.45
CA GLU A 417 34.29 -15.05 -30.35
C GLU A 417 33.47 -16.18 -31.01
N PRO A 418 32.62 -16.92 -30.28
CA PRO A 418 31.74 -17.91 -30.90
C PRO A 418 30.70 -17.25 -31.80
N GLY A 419 30.16 -16.08 -31.42
CA GLY A 419 29.23 -15.31 -32.26
C GLY A 419 29.87 -14.82 -33.56
N LYS A 420 31.14 -14.39 -33.52
CA LYS A 420 31.93 -14.04 -34.71
C LYS A 420 32.18 -15.26 -35.60
N LYS A 421 32.48 -16.42 -35.03
CA LYS A 421 32.64 -17.67 -35.79
C LYS A 421 31.34 -18.06 -36.49
N VAL A 422 30.21 -18.07 -35.77
CA VAL A 422 28.88 -18.37 -36.35
C VAL A 422 28.50 -17.37 -37.45
N ILE A 423 28.67 -16.06 -37.22
CA ILE A 423 28.36 -15.04 -38.25
C ILE A 423 29.30 -15.16 -39.45
N GLY A 424 30.57 -15.51 -39.22
CA GLY A 424 31.57 -15.73 -40.27
C GLY A 424 31.27 -16.95 -41.12
N THR A 425 30.77 -18.04 -40.52
CA THR A 425 30.34 -19.25 -41.26
C THR A 425 29.08 -19.00 -42.07
N ILE A 426 28.12 -18.22 -41.55
CA ILE A 426 26.86 -17.89 -42.25
C ILE A 426 27.09 -16.86 -43.38
N ARG A 427 28.04 -15.93 -43.19
CA ARG A 427 28.35 -14.85 -44.15
C ARG A 427 29.49 -15.20 -45.12
N HIS A 428 29.94 -16.45 -45.16
CA HIS A 428 30.91 -16.85 -46.19
C HIS A 428 30.23 -16.82 -47.56
N ASP A 429 30.68 -15.88 -48.40
CA ASP A 429 30.41 -15.87 -49.84
C ASP A 429 31.02 -17.13 -50.46
N GLU A 430 30.36 -17.71 -51.48
CA GLU A 430 30.75 -18.96 -52.14
C GLU A 430 32.14 -18.90 -52.85
N ASP A 431 32.78 -17.72 -52.85
CA ASP A 431 34.03 -17.39 -53.55
C ASP A 431 35.30 -17.39 -52.66
N SER A 432 35.32 -18.14 -51.55
CA SER A 432 36.53 -18.23 -50.72
C SER A 432 37.65 -19.05 -51.39
N GLU A 433 38.83 -18.42 -51.52
CA GLU A 433 40.11 -18.86 -52.13
C GLU A 433 40.41 -20.38 -52.17
N VAL A 434 40.09 -21.13 -51.12
CA VAL A 434 40.45 -22.56 -50.99
C VAL A 434 39.50 -23.46 -51.80
N SER A 435 38.21 -23.10 -51.90
CA SER A 435 37.28 -23.80 -52.79
C SER A 435 37.55 -23.43 -54.25
N ILE A 436 38.04 -22.22 -54.52
CA ILE A 436 38.43 -21.77 -55.86
C ILE A 436 39.70 -22.49 -56.35
N LEU A 437 40.71 -22.65 -55.49
CA LEU A 437 41.94 -23.36 -55.83
C LEU A 437 41.68 -24.84 -56.14
N SER A 438 40.85 -25.51 -55.34
CA SER A 438 40.46 -26.91 -55.58
C SER A 438 39.54 -27.07 -56.80
N LYS A 439 38.57 -26.17 -57.02
CA LYS A 439 37.75 -26.16 -58.24
C LYS A 439 38.58 -25.94 -59.50
N ARG A 440 39.51 -24.97 -59.49
CA ARG A 440 40.37 -24.67 -60.63
C ARG A 440 41.38 -25.78 -60.92
N SER A 441 41.92 -26.39 -59.87
CA SER A 441 42.81 -27.57 -59.98
C SER A 441 42.04 -28.77 -60.55
N LEU A 442 40.82 -29.04 -60.04
CA LEU A 442 39.94 -30.08 -60.56
C LEU A 442 39.54 -29.86 -62.03
N GLU A 443 39.21 -28.63 -62.42
CA GLU A 443 38.91 -28.27 -63.80
C GLU A 443 40.11 -28.51 -64.72
N THR A 444 41.31 -28.18 -64.24
CA THR A 444 42.56 -28.38 -64.97
C THR A 444 42.85 -29.88 -65.14
N ASP A 445 42.69 -30.67 -64.09
CA ASP A 445 42.91 -32.12 -64.12
C ASP A 445 41.84 -32.85 -64.95
N ARG A 446 40.57 -32.40 -64.91
CA ARG A 446 39.50 -32.88 -65.80
C ARG A 446 39.78 -32.58 -67.26
N ALA A 447 40.26 -31.37 -67.58
CA ALA A 447 40.65 -30.99 -68.93
C ALA A 447 41.88 -31.80 -69.42
N SER A 448 42.81 -32.13 -68.53
CA SER A 448 43.93 -33.02 -68.83
C SER A 448 43.45 -34.43 -69.17
N LEU A 449 42.57 -34.99 -68.33
CA LEU A 449 41.97 -36.30 -68.56
C LEU A 449 41.20 -36.34 -69.88
N GLU A 450 40.40 -35.31 -70.18
CA GLU A 450 39.65 -35.18 -71.43
C GLU A 450 40.57 -35.25 -72.66
N ARG A 451 41.67 -34.48 -72.65
CA ARG A 451 42.65 -34.49 -73.74
C ARG A 451 43.29 -35.85 -73.91
N MET A 452 43.73 -36.49 -72.82
CA MET A 452 44.40 -37.78 -72.92
C MET A 452 43.49 -38.90 -73.39
N VAL A 453 42.22 -38.91 -72.97
CA VAL A 453 41.26 -39.94 -73.41
C VAL A 453 40.88 -39.75 -74.87
N VAL A 454 40.68 -38.50 -75.31
CA VAL A 454 40.44 -38.18 -76.71
C VAL A 454 41.65 -38.55 -77.57
N ASP A 455 42.86 -38.18 -77.15
CA ASP A 455 44.11 -38.54 -77.85
C ASP A 455 44.29 -40.07 -77.93
N PHE A 456 43.93 -40.78 -76.87
CA PHE A 456 43.97 -42.24 -76.84
C PHE A 456 42.99 -42.87 -77.82
N ALA A 457 41.76 -42.36 -77.87
CA ALA A 457 40.73 -42.84 -78.81
C ALA A 457 41.09 -42.55 -80.28
N ILE A 458 41.72 -41.40 -80.56
CA ILE A 458 42.19 -41.05 -81.92
C ILE A 458 43.33 -41.96 -82.36
N LYS A 459 44.29 -42.25 -81.47
CA LYS A 459 45.45 -43.11 -81.78
C LYS A 459 45.08 -44.58 -81.92
N ASN A 460 43.99 -45.01 -81.29
CA ASN A 460 43.53 -46.40 -81.26
C ASN A 460 42.07 -46.54 -81.70
N PRO A 461 41.75 -46.30 -82.99
CA PRO A 461 40.38 -46.38 -83.48
C PRO A 461 39.93 -47.85 -83.58
N GLU A 462 38.82 -48.19 -82.91
CA GLU A 462 38.10 -49.46 -83.13
C GLU A 462 37.25 -49.37 -84.42
N GLY A 463 37.90 -49.17 -85.59
CA GLY A 463 37.21 -49.03 -86.88
C GLY A 463 37.83 -47.97 -87.80
N PRO A 464 37.10 -47.46 -88.82
CA PRO A 464 37.59 -46.38 -89.69
C PRO A 464 37.89 -45.10 -88.88
N ALA A 465 38.71 -44.21 -89.45
CA ALA A 465 39.14 -42.98 -88.79
C ALA A 465 37.93 -42.16 -88.28
N LEU A 466 38.01 -41.70 -87.03
CA LEU A 466 36.93 -41.01 -86.33
C LEU A 466 36.62 -39.66 -86.98
N ASN A 467 35.32 -39.38 -87.18
CA ASN A 467 34.85 -38.06 -87.63
C ASN A 467 34.78 -37.06 -86.46
N GLU A 468 34.85 -35.77 -86.77
CA GLU A 468 34.88 -34.68 -85.78
C GLU A 468 33.66 -34.65 -84.85
N THR A 469 32.50 -35.13 -85.32
CA THR A 469 31.29 -35.29 -84.51
C THR A 469 31.38 -36.43 -83.49
N GLN A 470 32.12 -37.50 -83.79
CA GLN A 470 32.34 -38.63 -82.87
C GLN A 470 33.38 -38.27 -81.80
N ILE A 471 34.37 -37.46 -82.14
CA ILE A 471 35.35 -36.92 -81.19
C ILE A 471 34.66 -36.01 -80.15
N ALA A 472 33.69 -35.19 -80.58
CA ALA A 472 32.88 -34.37 -79.69
C ALA A 472 31.97 -35.21 -78.76
N ASP A 473 31.42 -36.32 -79.25
CA ASP A 473 30.63 -37.25 -78.44
C ASP A 473 31.50 -37.98 -77.39
N ILE A 474 32.70 -38.43 -77.76
CA ILE A 474 33.67 -38.99 -76.81
C ILE A 474 34.06 -37.95 -75.76
N ARG A 475 34.28 -36.70 -76.15
CA ARG A 475 34.55 -35.60 -75.21
C ARG A 475 33.42 -35.40 -74.20
N ALA A 476 32.16 -35.41 -74.66
CA ALA A 476 31.00 -35.29 -73.79
C ALA A 476 30.89 -36.45 -72.81
N LYS A 477 31.06 -37.69 -73.30
CA LYS A 477 31.07 -38.92 -72.50
C LYS A 477 32.19 -38.93 -71.45
N VAL A 478 33.38 -38.43 -71.79
CA VAL A 478 34.50 -38.33 -70.84
C VAL A 478 34.24 -37.27 -69.75
N ARG A 479 33.55 -36.17 -70.08
CA ARG A 479 33.09 -35.19 -69.07
C ARG A 479 32.05 -35.79 -68.11
N GLU A 480 31.25 -36.73 -68.59
CA GLU A 480 30.33 -37.54 -67.78
C GLU A 480 31.04 -38.68 -67.01
N GLY A 481 32.34 -38.90 -67.26
CA GLY A 481 33.16 -39.90 -66.57
C GLY A 481 33.19 -41.28 -67.25
N ASP A 482 32.65 -41.40 -68.46
CA ASP A 482 32.67 -42.64 -69.24
C ASP A 482 34.06 -42.84 -69.90
N LEU A 483 34.81 -43.81 -69.37
CA LEU A 483 36.14 -44.21 -69.85
C LEU A 483 36.11 -45.55 -70.60
N THR A 484 34.94 -46.02 -71.03
CA THR A 484 34.76 -47.31 -71.73
C THR A 484 35.80 -47.59 -72.84
N PRO A 485 36.17 -46.65 -73.73
CA PRO A 485 37.18 -46.95 -74.78
C PRO A 485 38.58 -47.23 -74.21
N VAL A 486 38.97 -46.57 -73.13
CA VAL A 486 40.26 -46.81 -72.47
C VAL A 486 40.21 -48.09 -71.65
N LEU A 487 39.10 -48.32 -70.92
CA LEU A 487 38.93 -49.50 -70.08
C LEU A 487 38.94 -50.81 -70.88
N ARG A 488 38.33 -50.84 -72.07
CA ARG A 488 38.40 -52.03 -72.95
C ARG A 488 39.82 -52.36 -73.38
N SER A 489 40.61 -51.34 -73.76
CA SER A 489 42.01 -51.53 -74.14
C SER A 489 42.87 -51.97 -72.95
N TYR A 490 42.60 -51.43 -71.77
CA TYR A 490 43.23 -51.82 -70.52
C TYR A 490 42.93 -53.28 -70.17
N GLU A 491 41.65 -53.68 -70.17
CA GLU A 491 41.19 -55.03 -69.85
C GLU A 491 41.74 -56.09 -70.81
N LYS A 492 41.92 -55.73 -72.08
CA LYS A 492 42.52 -56.61 -73.07
C LYS A 492 44.02 -56.77 -72.86
N ASP A 493 44.73 -55.66 -72.69
CA ASP A 493 46.20 -55.68 -72.67
C ASP A 493 46.77 -56.11 -71.29
N ILE A 494 46.00 -55.96 -70.20
CA ILE A 494 46.41 -56.41 -68.86
C ILE A 494 46.46 -57.94 -68.73
N GLN A 495 45.73 -58.68 -69.56
CA GLN A 495 45.77 -60.15 -69.58
C GLN A 495 47.16 -60.69 -69.98
N SER A 496 47.99 -59.88 -70.66
CA SER A 496 49.36 -60.25 -71.02
C SER A 496 50.34 -59.06 -70.79
N PRO A 497 50.69 -58.76 -69.54
CA PRO A 497 51.21 -57.44 -69.14
C PRO A 497 52.53 -57.06 -69.83
N VAL A 498 53.43 -58.01 -70.07
CA VAL A 498 54.74 -57.73 -70.70
C VAL A 498 54.57 -57.46 -72.20
N LYS A 499 53.66 -58.17 -72.88
CA LYS A 499 53.38 -57.96 -74.31
C LYS A 499 52.53 -56.71 -74.53
N GLY A 500 51.52 -56.50 -73.68
CA GLY A 500 50.63 -55.34 -73.72
C GLY A 500 51.32 -54.01 -73.41
N ALA A 501 52.41 -54.01 -72.63
CA ALA A 501 53.18 -52.78 -72.36
C ALA A 501 54.17 -52.41 -73.48
N ILE A 502 54.74 -53.40 -74.18
CA ILE A 502 55.77 -53.18 -75.21
C ILE A 502 55.16 -53.06 -76.61
N VAL A 503 54.12 -53.84 -76.90
CA VAL A 503 53.46 -53.90 -78.22
C VAL A 503 52.04 -53.32 -78.18
N GLY A 504 51.39 -53.32 -77.01
CA GLY A 504 50.02 -52.83 -76.83
C GLY A 504 49.95 -51.43 -76.23
N ASN A 505 48.75 -51.06 -75.79
CA ASN A 505 48.41 -49.72 -75.29
C ASN A 505 48.34 -49.64 -73.76
N LEU A 506 48.80 -50.68 -73.05
CA LEU A 506 48.65 -50.84 -71.61
C LEU A 506 49.28 -49.68 -70.82
N ALA A 507 50.45 -49.20 -71.24
CA ALA A 507 51.15 -48.11 -70.57
C ALA A 507 50.35 -46.79 -70.63
N SER A 508 49.79 -46.46 -71.79
CA SER A 508 48.97 -45.25 -71.96
C SER A 508 47.62 -45.37 -71.24
N ALA A 509 46.99 -46.55 -71.27
CA ALA A 509 45.74 -46.79 -70.55
C ALA A 509 45.92 -46.71 -69.02
N LEU A 510 47.04 -47.24 -68.49
CA LEU A 510 47.42 -47.09 -67.08
C LEU A 510 47.66 -45.63 -66.68
N LEU A 511 48.35 -44.83 -67.50
CA LEU A 511 48.58 -43.41 -67.22
C LEU A 511 47.26 -42.61 -67.17
N ILE A 512 46.32 -42.92 -68.06
CA ILE A 512 44.97 -42.33 -68.04
C ILE A 512 44.24 -42.70 -66.75
N GLN A 513 44.34 -43.95 -66.30
CA GLN A 513 43.69 -44.41 -65.08
C GLN A 513 44.29 -43.77 -63.82
N VAL A 514 45.61 -43.54 -63.79
CA VAL A 514 46.26 -42.78 -62.72
C VAL A 514 45.75 -41.34 -62.67
N GLN A 515 45.59 -40.65 -63.82
CA GLN A 515 45.00 -39.31 -63.84
C GLN A 515 43.52 -39.32 -63.43
N LYS A 516 42.75 -40.34 -63.80
CA LYS A 516 41.37 -40.51 -63.32
C LYS A 516 41.33 -40.65 -61.81
N THR A 517 42.20 -41.48 -61.23
CA THR A 517 42.31 -41.63 -59.76
C THR A 517 42.71 -40.31 -59.10
N LYS A 518 43.60 -39.51 -59.70
CA LYS A 518 43.96 -38.16 -59.19
C LYS A 518 42.72 -37.25 -59.14
N VAL A 519 41.95 -37.20 -60.24
CA VAL A 519 40.69 -36.42 -60.31
C VAL A 519 39.69 -36.90 -59.27
N ASP A 520 39.49 -38.22 -59.13
CA ASP A 520 38.51 -38.78 -58.19
C ASP A 520 38.91 -38.53 -56.72
N VAL A 521 40.20 -38.61 -56.41
CA VAL A 521 40.74 -38.24 -55.08
C VAL A 521 40.55 -36.76 -54.81
N GLU A 522 40.77 -35.88 -55.80
CA GLU A 522 40.58 -34.44 -55.63
C GLU A 522 39.10 -34.06 -55.46
N VAL A 523 38.18 -34.71 -56.19
CA VAL A 523 36.72 -34.58 -55.97
C VAL A 523 36.34 -35.05 -54.57
N ALA A 524 36.84 -36.21 -54.12
CA ALA A 524 36.55 -36.73 -52.78
C ALA A 524 37.12 -35.82 -51.67
N MET A 525 38.32 -35.27 -51.87
CA MET A 525 38.96 -34.35 -50.96
C MET A 525 38.20 -33.02 -50.87
N SER A 526 37.69 -32.50 -51.99
CA SER A 526 36.77 -31.36 -52.03
C SER A 526 35.44 -31.65 -51.31
N GLY A 527 34.91 -32.87 -51.45
CA GLY A 527 33.74 -33.34 -50.70
C GLY A 527 33.97 -33.35 -49.19
N ILE A 528 35.14 -33.78 -48.72
CA ILE A 528 35.51 -33.76 -47.29
C ILE A 528 35.57 -32.34 -46.74
N ASP A 529 36.16 -31.39 -47.48
CA ASP A 529 36.22 -29.99 -47.08
C ASP A 529 34.81 -29.39 -46.91
N SER A 530 33.89 -29.72 -47.83
CA SER A 530 32.49 -29.31 -47.73
C SER A 530 31.78 -29.87 -46.49
N ILE A 531 32.10 -31.10 -46.07
CA ILE A 531 31.53 -31.73 -44.88
C ILE A 531 32.09 -31.08 -43.61
N LEU A 532 33.40 -30.88 -43.52
CA LEU A 532 34.02 -30.19 -42.39
C LEU A 532 33.48 -28.76 -42.24
N LYS A 533 33.24 -28.08 -43.37
CA LYS A 533 32.60 -26.77 -43.39
C LYS A 533 31.16 -26.81 -42.89
N SER A 534 30.38 -27.82 -43.29
CA SER A 534 29.00 -27.99 -42.84
C SER A 534 28.87 -28.26 -41.33
N GLN A 535 29.91 -28.83 -40.71
CA GLN A 535 29.96 -29.12 -39.27
C GLN A 535 30.54 -27.96 -38.44
N GLU A 536 31.24 -27.01 -39.06
CA GLU A 536 31.79 -25.82 -38.39
C GLU A 536 30.70 -25.00 -37.69
N LEU A 537 29.52 -24.89 -38.31
CA LEU A 537 28.37 -24.19 -37.75
C LEU A 537 27.80 -24.91 -36.52
N LEU A 538 27.80 -26.23 -36.50
CA LEU A 538 27.38 -27.04 -35.36
C LEU A 538 28.37 -26.89 -34.19
N PHE A 539 29.67 -26.91 -34.47
CA PHE A 539 30.70 -26.61 -33.45
C PHE A 539 30.60 -25.17 -32.92
N GLY A 540 30.26 -24.20 -33.79
CA GLY A 540 29.99 -22.81 -33.40
C GLY A 540 28.82 -22.68 -32.41
N PHE A 541 27.71 -23.39 -32.67
CA PHE A 541 26.56 -23.39 -31.75
C PHE A 541 26.82 -24.12 -30.43
N ILE A 542 27.57 -25.23 -30.46
CA ILE A 542 27.97 -25.95 -29.24
C ILE A 542 28.86 -25.04 -28.37
N GLY A 543 29.78 -24.27 -28.96
CA GLY A 543 30.61 -23.31 -28.24
C GLY A 543 29.85 -22.12 -27.65
N LEU A 544 28.75 -21.69 -28.29
CA LEU A 544 27.92 -20.55 -27.86
C LEU A 544 26.92 -20.91 -26.75
N THR A 545 26.53 -22.19 -26.66
CA THR A 545 25.48 -22.65 -25.74
C THR A 545 25.79 -22.37 -24.25
N PRO A 546 27.00 -22.66 -23.72
CA PRO A 546 27.31 -22.39 -22.31
C PRO A 546 27.24 -20.89 -21.96
N GLY A 547 27.71 -20.01 -22.85
CA GLY A 547 27.71 -18.56 -22.64
C GLY A 547 26.29 -17.97 -22.55
N VAL A 548 25.38 -18.45 -23.42
CA VAL A 548 23.96 -18.04 -23.39
C VAL A 548 23.26 -18.54 -22.13
N LEU A 549 23.49 -19.80 -21.74
CA LEU A 549 22.83 -20.42 -20.58
C LEU A 549 23.23 -19.71 -19.27
N VAL A 550 24.52 -19.42 -19.09
CA VAL A 550 25.02 -18.67 -17.93
C VAL A 550 24.47 -17.24 -17.92
N SER A 551 24.46 -16.55 -19.07
CA SER A 551 23.92 -15.18 -19.18
C SER A 551 22.42 -15.11 -18.83
N VAL A 552 21.62 -16.06 -19.32
CA VAL A 552 20.20 -16.17 -18.98
C VAL A 552 20.01 -16.52 -17.50
N GLY A 553 20.83 -17.41 -16.95
CA GLY A 553 20.83 -17.76 -15.52
C GLY A 553 21.09 -16.55 -14.63
N VAL A 554 22.12 -15.77 -14.91
CA VAL A 554 22.47 -14.52 -14.19
C VAL A 554 21.35 -13.49 -14.31
N TYR A 555 20.78 -13.31 -15.51
CA TYR A 555 19.64 -12.41 -15.72
C TYR A 555 18.41 -12.82 -14.89
N ARG A 556 18.06 -14.12 -14.88
CA ARG A 556 16.95 -14.63 -14.07
C ARG A 556 17.21 -14.51 -12.58
N TRP A 557 18.44 -14.76 -12.13
CA TRP A 557 18.84 -14.59 -10.73
C TRP A 557 18.73 -13.13 -10.29
N LEU A 558 19.29 -12.18 -11.05
CA LEU A 558 19.18 -10.74 -10.77
C LEU A 558 17.71 -10.32 -10.72
N ARG A 559 16.92 -10.67 -11.74
CA ARG A 559 15.47 -10.35 -11.76
C ARG A 559 14.73 -10.97 -10.58
N GLY A 560 15.07 -12.21 -10.20
CA GLY A 560 14.48 -12.92 -9.06
C GLY A 560 14.79 -12.25 -7.72
N VAL A 561 16.02 -11.81 -7.48
CA VAL A 561 16.44 -11.14 -6.25
C VAL A 561 15.74 -9.79 -6.07
N PHE A 562 15.57 -9.01 -7.15
CA PHE A 562 14.84 -7.74 -7.11
C PHE A 562 13.30 -7.93 -7.06
N SER A 563 12.79 -9.03 -7.60
CA SER A 563 11.35 -9.32 -7.68
C SER A 563 10.80 -10.05 -6.44
N SER A 564 11.58 -10.90 -5.76
CA SER A 564 11.06 -11.78 -4.70
C SER A 564 10.45 -11.00 -3.53
N ARG A 565 10.95 -9.79 -3.28
CA ARG A 565 10.42 -8.89 -2.24
C ARG A 565 9.00 -8.40 -2.55
N LYS A 566 8.61 -8.30 -3.82
CA LYS A 566 7.27 -7.85 -4.21
C LYS A 566 6.20 -8.93 -3.97
N GLY A 567 6.52 -10.19 -4.24
CA GLY A 567 5.59 -11.32 -4.02
C GLY A 567 5.30 -11.56 -2.53
N VAL A 568 6.33 -11.55 -1.67
CA VAL A 568 6.17 -11.71 -0.21
C VAL A 568 5.36 -10.56 0.39
N GLN A 569 5.59 -9.33 -0.09
CA GLN A 569 4.82 -8.17 0.38
C GLN A 569 3.35 -8.20 -0.07
N GLN A 570 3.06 -8.71 -1.28
CA GLN A 570 1.68 -8.88 -1.75
C GLN A 570 0.94 -9.94 -0.92
N TRP A 571 1.55 -11.10 -0.69
CA TRP A 571 0.97 -12.15 0.16
C TRP A 571 0.72 -11.67 1.60
N ALA A 572 1.66 -10.91 2.17
CA ALA A 572 1.49 -10.31 3.49
C ALA A 572 0.32 -9.29 3.54
N ARG A 573 0.10 -8.54 2.46
CA ARG A 573 -1.04 -7.60 2.34
C ARG A 573 -2.37 -8.32 2.21
N GLN A 574 -2.43 -9.40 1.42
CA GLN A 574 -3.63 -10.23 1.27
C GLN A 574 -4.00 -10.92 2.60
N GLY A 575 -3.01 -11.52 3.28
CA GLY A 575 -3.21 -12.13 4.60
C GLY A 575 -3.70 -11.14 5.66
N ARG A 576 -3.24 -9.88 5.61
CA ARG A 576 -3.74 -8.83 6.52
C ARG A 576 -5.23 -8.58 6.34
N MET A 577 -5.73 -8.59 5.11
CA MET A 577 -7.16 -8.34 4.83
C MET A 577 -8.05 -9.47 5.37
N LEU A 578 -7.60 -10.72 5.26
CA LEU A 578 -8.27 -11.88 5.88
C LEU A 578 -8.29 -11.80 7.41
N LEU A 579 -7.18 -11.36 8.03
CA LEU A 579 -7.11 -11.22 9.48
C LEU A 579 -8.09 -10.16 9.99
N ILE A 580 -8.21 -9.03 9.29
CA ILE A 580 -9.19 -7.99 9.62
C ILE A 580 -10.62 -8.53 9.46
N LEU A 581 -10.91 -9.22 8.35
CA LEU A 581 -12.25 -9.82 8.14
C LEU A 581 -12.60 -10.85 9.23
N ARG A 582 -11.63 -11.66 9.66
CA ARG A 582 -11.79 -12.58 10.79
C ARG A 582 -12.03 -11.85 12.12
N ASN A 583 -11.36 -10.71 12.35
CA ASN A 583 -11.60 -9.89 13.54
C ASN A 583 -13.03 -9.33 13.53
N ILE A 584 -13.51 -8.85 12.39
CA ILE A 584 -14.91 -8.39 12.21
C ILE A 584 -15.88 -9.53 12.50
N ASP A 585 -15.68 -10.71 11.91
CA ASP A 585 -16.50 -11.90 12.15
C ASP A 585 -16.54 -12.28 13.64
N ARG A 586 -15.40 -12.21 14.33
CA ARG A 586 -15.30 -12.46 15.77
C ARG A 586 -16.04 -11.40 16.62
N ILE A 587 -16.00 -10.13 16.21
CA ILE A 587 -16.75 -9.06 16.89
C ILE A 587 -18.24 -9.31 16.72
N LEU A 588 -18.72 -9.58 15.50
CA LEU A 588 -20.12 -9.84 15.22
C LEU A 588 -20.65 -11.10 15.90
N THR A 589 -19.85 -12.16 15.97
CA THR A 589 -20.26 -13.41 16.63
C THR A 589 -20.25 -13.26 18.16
N GLY A 590 -19.38 -12.40 18.69
CA GLY A 590 -19.25 -12.14 20.12
C GLY A 590 -20.15 -11.02 20.64
N ALA A 591 -20.81 -10.26 19.76
CA ALA A 591 -21.66 -9.15 20.13
C ALA A 591 -22.96 -9.64 20.78
N THR A 592 -23.34 -9.00 21.90
CA THR A 592 -24.63 -9.24 22.54
C THR A 592 -25.68 -8.32 21.92
N PRO A 593 -26.78 -8.85 21.34
CA PRO A 593 -27.84 -8.01 20.80
C PRO A 593 -28.54 -7.25 21.94
N THR A 594 -28.86 -5.98 21.69
CA THR A 594 -29.73 -5.17 22.55
C THR A 594 -31.19 -5.59 22.39
N GLU A 595 -32.10 -5.03 23.20
CA GLU A 595 -33.54 -5.36 23.16
C GLU A 595 -34.18 -5.17 21.78
N PHE A 596 -33.61 -4.30 20.94
CA PHE A 596 -34.04 -4.02 19.57
C PHE A 596 -33.34 -4.89 18.51
N GLY A 597 -32.49 -5.84 18.90
CA GLY A 597 -31.69 -6.66 17.98
C GLY A 597 -30.48 -5.95 17.36
N GLU A 598 -30.13 -4.77 17.88
CA GLU A 598 -28.98 -3.98 17.46
C GLU A 598 -27.71 -4.35 18.25
N MET A 599 -26.53 -3.97 17.78
CA MET A 599 -25.29 -4.18 18.53
C MET A 599 -25.13 -3.13 19.63
N SER A 600 -24.52 -3.52 20.76
CA SER A 600 -24.03 -2.56 21.77
C SER A 600 -23.12 -1.51 21.13
N TYR A 601 -23.19 -0.26 21.60
CA TYR A 601 -22.36 0.85 21.11
C TYR A 601 -20.87 0.52 21.12
N ARG A 602 -20.39 -0.17 22.16
CA ARG A 602 -19.00 -0.63 22.25
C ARG A 602 -18.59 -1.51 21.07
N ASP A 603 -19.38 -2.55 20.79
CA ASP A 603 -19.06 -3.53 19.75
C ASP A 603 -19.24 -2.93 18.36
N HIS A 604 -20.22 -2.02 18.20
CA HIS A 604 -20.38 -1.23 16.99
C HIS A 604 -19.16 -0.34 16.71
N GLY A 605 -18.65 0.37 17.71
CA GLY A 605 -17.45 1.20 17.55
C GLY A 605 -16.18 0.41 17.24
N LEU A 606 -16.06 -0.81 17.80
CA LEU A 606 -14.98 -1.73 17.42
C LEU A 606 -15.10 -2.18 15.97
N LEU A 607 -16.31 -2.52 15.53
CA LEU A 607 -16.58 -2.86 14.13
C LEU A 607 -16.20 -1.70 13.20
N LEU A 608 -16.52 -0.45 13.55
CA LEU A 608 -16.15 0.72 12.74
C LEU A 608 -14.64 0.84 12.57
N CYS A 609 -13.86 0.60 13.63
CA CYS A 609 -12.40 0.63 13.57
C CYS A 609 -11.87 -0.41 12.58
N GLU A 610 -12.34 -1.66 12.69
CA GLU A 610 -11.90 -2.77 11.83
C GLU A 610 -12.38 -2.58 10.38
N VAL A 611 -13.60 -2.08 10.18
CA VAL A 611 -14.13 -1.78 8.84
C VAL A 611 -13.35 -0.65 8.16
N HIS A 612 -12.93 0.37 8.92
CA HIS A 612 -12.06 1.41 8.39
C HIS A 612 -10.70 0.84 7.95
N LEU A 613 -10.09 -0.01 8.78
CA LEU A 613 -8.85 -0.72 8.42
C LEU A 613 -9.04 -1.61 7.19
N LEU A 614 -10.17 -2.31 7.10
CA LEU A 614 -10.52 -3.14 5.96
C LEU A 614 -10.63 -2.30 4.68
N ARG A 615 -11.33 -1.17 4.73
CA ARG A 615 -11.47 -0.23 3.61
C ARG A 615 -10.12 0.31 3.15
N GLN A 616 -9.25 0.68 4.10
CA GLN A 616 -7.91 1.18 3.78
C GLN A 616 -7.05 0.09 3.12
N ALA A 617 -7.06 -1.13 3.67
CA ALA A 617 -6.35 -2.27 3.09
C ALA A 617 -6.87 -2.63 1.69
N ALA A 618 -8.19 -2.66 1.52
CA ALA A 618 -8.86 -2.97 0.26
C ALA A 618 -8.52 -1.97 -0.86
N SER A 619 -8.39 -0.67 -0.55
CA SER A 619 -8.07 0.37 -1.53
C SER A 619 -6.73 0.18 -2.25
N GLY A 620 -5.77 -0.51 -1.61
CA GLY A 620 -4.46 -0.81 -2.17
C GLY A 620 -4.36 -2.14 -2.92
N ILE A 621 -5.37 -3.01 -2.81
CA ILE A 621 -5.38 -4.38 -3.35
C ILE A 621 -6.43 -4.53 -4.46
N LEU A 622 -7.64 -3.99 -4.27
CA LEU A 622 -8.76 -4.15 -5.18
C LEU A 622 -8.69 -3.18 -6.38
N PRO A 623 -9.04 -3.62 -7.60
CA PRO A 623 -9.24 -2.73 -8.74
C PRO A 623 -10.39 -1.77 -8.49
N ARG A 624 -10.33 -0.56 -9.06
CA ARG A 624 -11.29 0.54 -8.80
C ARG A 624 -12.77 0.15 -8.92
N ARG A 625 -13.14 -0.66 -9.92
CA ARG A 625 -14.53 -1.08 -10.14
C ARG A 625 -15.03 -2.01 -9.03
N ILE A 626 -14.25 -3.04 -8.72
CA ILE A 626 -14.53 -4.01 -7.65
C ILE A 626 -14.50 -3.33 -6.28
N PHE A 627 -13.61 -2.35 -6.10
CA PHE A 627 -13.56 -1.54 -4.88
C PHE A 627 -14.84 -0.74 -4.66
N HIS A 628 -15.47 -0.22 -5.72
CA HIS A 628 -16.75 0.49 -5.59
C HIS A 628 -17.85 -0.45 -5.10
N ASP A 629 -17.98 -1.65 -5.70
CA ASP A 629 -18.96 -2.66 -5.28
C ASP A 629 -18.70 -3.12 -3.83
N PHE A 630 -17.42 -3.24 -3.46
CA PHE A 630 -16.99 -3.57 -2.10
C PHE A 630 -17.40 -2.49 -1.09
N LEU A 631 -17.35 -1.20 -1.46
CA LEU A 631 -17.79 -0.12 -0.59
C LEU A 631 -19.29 -0.19 -0.29
N VAL A 632 -20.12 -0.66 -1.22
CA VAL A 632 -21.56 -0.83 -0.99
C VAL A 632 -21.81 -1.89 0.09
N GLU A 633 -21.11 -3.02 0.01
CA GLU A 633 -21.20 -4.08 1.02
C GLU A 633 -20.66 -3.61 2.39
N VAL A 634 -19.58 -2.83 2.39
CA VAL A 634 -19.03 -2.21 3.60
C VAL A 634 -20.00 -1.21 4.22
N ASP A 635 -20.70 -0.41 3.41
CA ASP A 635 -21.70 0.52 3.90
C ASP A 635 -22.92 -0.24 4.50
N GLU A 636 -23.32 -1.38 3.92
CA GLU A 636 -24.36 -2.27 4.50
C GLU A 636 -23.90 -2.88 5.83
N LEU A 637 -22.61 -3.25 5.95
CA LEU A 637 -22.02 -3.79 7.18
C LEU A 637 -21.99 -2.78 8.33
N VAL A 638 -21.81 -1.49 8.02
CA VAL A 638 -21.73 -0.42 9.03
C VAL A 638 -23.11 0.04 9.51
N ASP A 639 -24.18 -0.23 8.76
CA ASP A 639 -25.52 0.20 9.15
C ASP A 639 -26.07 -0.63 10.32
N VAL A 640 -26.07 -0.04 11.53
CA VAL A 640 -26.50 -0.66 12.80
C VAL A 640 -27.95 -1.16 12.73
N ARG A 641 -28.81 -0.40 12.04
CA ARG A 641 -30.26 -0.64 11.93
C ARG A 641 -30.62 -1.87 11.10
N SER A 642 -29.67 -2.40 10.34
CA SER A 642 -29.89 -3.59 9.53
C SER A 642 -30.06 -4.86 10.38
N GLY A 643 -29.67 -4.79 11.67
CA GLY A 643 -29.72 -5.88 12.64
C GLY A 643 -28.48 -6.77 12.59
N LEU A 644 -28.13 -7.37 13.72
CA LEU A 644 -26.92 -8.20 13.86
C LEU A 644 -26.87 -9.36 12.85
N GLU A 645 -28.00 -10.03 12.62
CA GLU A 645 -28.10 -11.17 11.69
C GLU A 645 -27.81 -10.77 10.24
N ARG A 646 -28.25 -9.57 9.83
CA ARG A 646 -28.01 -9.07 8.48
C ARG A 646 -26.54 -8.72 8.29
N GLN A 647 -25.92 -8.09 9.28
CA GLN A 647 -24.49 -7.77 9.25
C GLN A 647 -23.62 -9.03 9.15
N GLN A 648 -23.96 -10.10 9.87
CA GLN A 648 -23.27 -11.40 9.75
C GLN A 648 -23.36 -11.95 8.32
N LYS A 649 -24.56 -11.94 7.70
CA LYS A 649 -24.75 -12.38 6.31
C LYS A 649 -23.96 -11.53 5.30
N VAL A 650 -23.81 -10.23 5.55
CA VAL A 650 -22.99 -9.34 4.71
C VAL A 650 -21.51 -9.73 4.79
N VAL A 651 -20.99 -10.04 5.98
CA VAL A 651 -19.60 -10.53 6.13
C VAL A 651 -19.37 -11.84 5.38
N GLU A 652 -20.32 -12.78 5.45
CA GLU A 652 -20.24 -14.02 4.69
C GLU A 652 -20.24 -13.77 3.17
N ARG A 653 -21.09 -12.86 2.70
CA ARG A 653 -21.16 -12.44 1.31
C ARG A 653 -19.83 -11.82 0.85
N ILE A 654 -19.25 -10.93 1.66
CA ILE A 654 -17.94 -10.34 1.38
C ILE A 654 -16.87 -11.43 1.29
N ARG A 655 -16.83 -12.35 2.25
CA ARG A 655 -15.87 -13.46 2.28
C ARG A 655 -15.94 -14.31 1.01
N TRP A 656 -17.15 -14.63 0.55
CA TRP A 656 -17.37 -15.41 -0.66
C TRP A 656 -17.05 -14.63 -1.95
N ALA A 657 -17.66 -13.45 -2.13
CA ALA A 657 -17.58 -12.66 -3.36
C ALA A 657 -16.16 -12.14 -3.67
N TYR A 658 -15.39 -11.81 -2.63
CA TYR A 658 -14.04 -11.25 -2.77
C TYR A 658 -12.91 -12.23 -2.43
N SER A 659 -13.24 -13.52 -2.23
CA SER A 659 -12.29 -14.61 -1.92
C SER A 659 -11.04 -14.66 -2.81
N LYS A 660 -11.19 -14.42 -4.10
CA LYS A 660 -10.10 -14.37 -5.09
C LYS A 660 -9.03 -13.32 -4.78
N TRP A 661 -9.39 -12.24 -4.09
CA TRP A 661 -8.49 -11.12 -3.77
C TRP A 661 -7.90 -11.23 -2.36
N PHE A 662 -8.49 -12.08 -1.53
CA PHE A 662 -8.04 -12.42 -0.19
C PHE A 662 -6.98 -13.54 -0.18
N THR A 663 -6.89 -14.34 -1.24
CA THR A 663 -5.97 -15.47 -1.44
C THR A 663 -4.88 -15.13 -2.44
#